data_AF-A0A9W9BXF4-F1
#
_entry.id   AF-A0A9W9BXF4-F1
#
_cell.length_a   1.000
_cell.length_b   1.000
_cell.length_c   1.000
_cell.angle_alpha   90.00
_cell.angle_beta   90.00
_cell.angle_gamma   90.00
#
_symmetry.space_group_name_H-M   'P 1'
#
loop_
_entity.id
_entity.type
_entity.pdbx_description
1 polymer ?
#
loop_
_entity_poly.entity_id
_entity_poly.type
_entity_poly.pdbx_seq_one_letter_code
_entity_poly.pdbx_strand_id
1 'polypeptide(L)'
;MASSTAAMEHQLPHTATSHPDDPILSEPRVVPQLNLKPTHNSSQPEHTSPKSSGESILWSQNSSDDSEAPMTPSTEPDQAIEEIVDKLEDLPTAAVNFNGQTRPRRASTTLISDSPADIQKILGSGETATKLISQCCGGGCCLLKTLQPDTSAPSFVPVVIPDNAAFYSLDLKLGPLALDSELTDVTELPPVNLSFEPLPSREVKHVSEVTKTPPKYVQPHPPYDVFSAPLYHARELTKPGAEKRTIHFDIDVTDYPDEGGVDFKVGGAIGICPPNATEMVDELFDLLGVPKFVRDKPVTLKTQTGRWPTIWGDDQARELVTTRRELLTWCADIQSSPPTKNLLRVMAEYAEAPNEKKILEYLCSAQGQAAFCDLRTTSHLTIPQILSAFPSAKPPLPNLLSVLTQLMPRFYSLSNDPHISSARPGLPGTRRLIEMAVTIHETPDWHAPGAKRTGVGSGFMERIAHQFITAEQEGIEPREILDLRVPMFRGLMANPLSKQFGGEGPMVLIGAGVGMAPFRGFILNRLKNANCANKIWLIQGVRDSMLDELYSGELGDHEREIKKVVQSRKTRVSGQTEAKYVQDEVRMQADIVWFVINALDGRIFVCGSSKGMGEGVMEALIDITMQKGNLSREEAHEFWANKKNDGQYIANIHFRPNVVKSCEEAASVDSTPFDYIVVCSKAIPNTVPKWIASAVTPGHTAIVLLQNGIGIEDEYRTAFPSNPIISTVLYFPATQRPVGVITHGEIERLEIGAFPSSAPDTHAKAFAALLTAAGATAVLHQDVQQIRWTKLLINASWNPICALARSKDTDVLASSSDADSVVEAVMLEIRELAAAYGYDVTLERVQFELGRARARVPLNSGIEPSMLQDVQTGRRIEVEAILGNPVRMAKAKGVRCDRLQLLYVLAKTLDLHLGKSIEG
;
A
#
# COMPACT_ATOMS: atom_id res chain seq x y z
N MET A 1 -30.39 15.41 -37.82
CA MET A 1 -31.01 14.98 -36.54
C MET A 1 -29.93 14.34 -35.70
N ALA A 2 -29.60 14.91 -34.55
CA ALA A 2 -28.69 14.29 -33.59
C ALA A 2 -29.52 13.55 -32.54
N SER A 3 -29.19 12.29 -32.28
CA SER A 3 -29.80 11.55 -31.16
C SER A 3 -28.87 11.71 -29.96
N SER A 4 -29.31 12.48 -28.98
CA SER A 4 -28.66 12.54 -27.67
C SER A 4 -28.88 11.21 -26.95
N THR A 5 -27.80 10.48 -26.70
CA THR A 5 -27.81 9.33 -25.78
C THR A 5 -27.96 9.85 -24.35
N ALA A 6 -29.19 9.94 -23.87
CA ALA A 6 -29.46 10.17 -22.46
C ALA A 6 -28.85 9.02 -21.63
N ALA A 7 -28.27 9.34 -20.47
CA ALA A 7 -27.93 8.33 -19.49
C ALA A 7 -29.22 7.63 -19.02
N MET A 8 -29.23 6.30 -18.96
CA MET A 8 -30.36 5.58 -18.41
C MET A 8 -30.32 5.68 -16.88
N GLU A 9 -31.25 6.45 -16.31
CA GLU A 9 -31.53 6.41 -14.88
C GLU A 9 -32.02 5.00 -14.51
N HIS A 10 -31.25 4.27 -13.69
CA HIS A 10 -31.62 2.95 -13.22
C HIS A 10 -32.64 3.07 -12.07
N GLN A 11 -33.92 3.27 -12.42
CA GLN A 11 -35.03 3.24 -11.46
C GLN A 11 -34.98 1.94 -10.64
N LEU A 12 -35.02 2.07 -9.31
CA LEU A 12 -35.04 0.92 -8.41
C LEU A 12 -36.31 0.08 -8.63
N PRO A 13 -36.20 -1.26 -8.67
CA PRO A 13 -37.34 -2.14 -8.90
C PRO A 13 -38.29 -2.16 -7.70
N HIS A 14 -39.60 -2.07 -7.95
CA HIS A 14 -40.63 -2.31 -6.93
C HIS A 14 -40.61 -3.78 -6.51
N THR A 15 -40.71 -4.05 -5.20
CA THR A 15 -40.64 -5.42 -4.66
C THR A 15 -41.83 -5.76 -3.76
N ALA A 16 -41.87 -6.98 -3.22
CA ALA A 16 -42.88 -7.38 -2.24
C ALA A 16 -42.74 -6.69 -0.86
N THR A 17 -41.63 -5.99 -0.57
CA THR A 17 -41.52 -5.08 0.58
C THR A 17 -42.02 -3.67 0.26
N SER A 18 -42.37 -3.39 -1.00
CA SER A 18 -42.81 -2.09 -1.48
C SER A 18 -44.35 -2.01 -1.62
N HIS A 19 -45.11 -2.46 -0.61
CA HIS A 19 -46.56 -2.23 -0.60
C HIS A 19 -46.85 -0.77 -0.19
N PRO A 20 -47.66 0.00 -0.95
CA PRO A 20 -47.89 1.42 -0.66
C PRO A 20 -48.58 1.67 0.69
N ASP A 21 -49.29 0.66 1.21
CA ASP A 21 -50.01 0.71 2.49
C ASP A 21 -49.33 -0.03 3.65
N ASP A 22 -48.17 -0.69 3.45
CA ASP A 22 -47.46 -1.40 4.52
C ASP A 22 -45.92 -1.34 4.36
N PRO A 23 -45.24 -0.33 4.96
CA PRO A 23 -43.81 -0.12 4.81
C PRO A 23 -42.95 -0.65 5.98
N ILE A 24 -43.51 -1.35 6.98
CA ILE A 24 -42.79 -1.73 8.21
C ILE A 24 -43.09 -3.17 8.64
N LEU A 25 -42.07 -4.03 8.63
CA LEU A 25 -42.11 -5.31 9.35
C LEU A 25 -42.37 -5.04 10.85
N SER A 26 -43.51 -5.54 11.34
CA SER A 26 -44.13 -5.11 12.59
C SER A 26 -43.19 -5.13 13.81
N GLU A 27 -43.10 -4.02 14.53
CA GLU A 27 -42.36 -3.91 15.79
C GLU A 27 -42.80 -4.97 16.82
N PRO A 28 -41.87 -5.50 17.64
CA PRO A 28 -42.22 -6.35 18.78
C PRO A 28 -42.92 -5.52 19.87
N ARG A 29 -44.26 -5.44 19.79
CA ARG A 29 -45.10 -4.71 20.74
C ARG A 29 -45.05 -5.32 22.15
N VAL A 30 -44.18 -4.77 23.00
CA VAL A 30 -44.49 -4.17 24.33
C VAL A 30 -43.21 -3.52 24.88
N VAL A 31 -43.22 -2.18 24.99
CA VAL A 31 -42.38 -1.42 25.92
C VAL A 31 -43.27 -0.31 26.53
N PRO A 32 -43.35 -0.14 27.86
CA PRO A 32 -44.19 0.89 28.46
C PRO A 32 -43.69 2.31 28.16
N GLN A 33 -44.57 3.20 27.68
CA GLN A 33 -44.23 4.61 27.47
C GLN A 33 -44.18 5.37 28.80
N LEU A 34 -43.06 6.05 29.06
CA LEU A 34 -42.84 6.85 30.26
C LEU A 34 -43.04 8.34 29.94
N ASN A 35 -44.29 8.82 30.06
CA ASN A 35 -44.65 10.21 29.78
C ASN A 35 -44.38 11.13 30.99
N LEU A 36 -43.54 12.15 30.81
CA LEU A 36 -43.23 13.18 31.80
C LEU A 36 -43.78 14.55 31.39
N LYS A 37 -44.86 15.01 32.03
CA LYS A 37 -45.18 16.45 32.19
C LYS A 37 -45.77 16.74 33.58
N PRO A 38 -45.56 17.94 34.16
CA PRO A 38 -45.70 18.17 35.59
C PRO A 38 -47.03 18.81 36.03
N THR A 39 -47.47 18.52 37.26
CA THR A 39 -48.42 19.35 38.04
C THR A 39 -48.30 19.06 39.55
N HIS A 40 -48.91 19.91 40.38
CA HIS A 40 -48.67 19.99 41.83
C HIS A 40 -49.50 19.03 42.71
N ASN A 41 -48.88 18.65 43.84
CA ASN A 41 -49.43 18.45 45.19
C ASN A 41 -50.46 17.33 45.53
N SER A 42 -50.09 16.62 46.60
CA SER A 42 -50.91 16.21 47.78
C SER A 42 -51.48 14.78 47.88
N SER A 43 -51.63 14.33 49.14
CA SER A 43 -52.24 13.08 49.66
C SER A 43 -51.49 11.74 49.47
N GLN A 44 -50.73 11.42 50.52
CA GLN A 44 -50.48 10.10 51.14
C GLN A 44 -51.78 9.28 51.42
N PRO A 45 -51.76 8.01 51.93
CA PRO A 45 -50.63 7.16 52.34
C PRO A 45 -50.73 5.61 52.06
N GLU A 46 -49.70 4.86 52.51
CA GLU A 46 -49.61 3.38 52.79
C GLU A 46 -49.72 2.36 51.62
N HIS A 47 -49.07 1.17 51.59
CA HIS A 47 -48.48 0.31 52.64
C HIS A 47 -47.24 -0.53 52.18
N THR A 48 -46.42 -0.95 53.16
CA THR A 48 -45.57 -2.19 53.27
C THR A 48 -44.47 -2.55 52.25
N SER A 49 -43.23 -2.64 52.76
CA SER A 49 -42.08 -3.42 52.23
C SER A 49 -42.02 -4.84 52.86
N PRO A 50 -41.11 -5.77 52.45
CA PRO A 50 -39.71 -5.79 52.94
C PRO A 50 -38.63 -6.07 51.85
N LYS A 51 -37.53 -5.29 51.78
CA LYS A 51 -36.19 -5.52 52.40
C LYS A 51 -35.38 -6.75 51.91
N SER A 52 -34.22 -6.50 51.27
CA SER A 52 -32.91 -6.66 51.95
C SER A 52 -31.77 -5.91 51.22
N SER A 53 -30.80 -5.41 52.01
CA SER A 53 -29.39 -5.04 51.72
C SER A 53 -28.74 -5.58 50.42
N GLY A 54 -27.85 -4.88 49.70
CA GLY A 54 -26.96 -3.74 50.04
C GLY A 54 -25.50 -4.05 49.59
N GLU A 55 -24.49 -3.17 49.55
CA GLU A 55 -24.29 -1.72 49.78
C GLU A 55 -23.05 -1.29 48.92
N SER A 56 -23.08 -0.27 48.04
CA SER A 56 -22.87 1.18 48.29
C SER A 56 -21.42 1.63 48.64
N ILE A 57 -20.67 2.15 47.66
CA ILE A 57 -19.52 3.09 47.87
C ILE A 57 -19.58 4.24 46.84
N LEU A 58 -19.35 5.47 47.32
CA LEU A 58 -19.45 6.78 46.65
C LEU A 58 -18.32 7.70 47.20
N TRP A 59 -17.85 8.82 46.61
CA TRP A 59 -18.12 9.54 45.34
C TRP A 59 -17.00 10.57 45.08
N SER A 60 -16.77 11.01 43.82
CA SER A 60 -16.32 12.39 43.53
C SER A 60 -16.43 12.79 42.04
N GLN A 61 -17.10 13.90 41.76
CA GLN A 61 -17.05 14.67 40.50
C GLN A 61 -16.40 16.04 40.77
N ASN A 62 -16.13 16.84 39.71
CA ASN A 62 -16.25 18.30 39.75
C ASN A 62 -16.36 18.88 38.32
N SER A 63 -17.00 20.05 38.18
CA SER A 63 -17.43 20.66 36.90
C SER A 63 -17.75 22.15 37.03
N SER A 64 -17.64 22.94 35.95
CA SER A 64 -18.18 24.31 35.85
C SER A 64 -18.25 24.82 34.39
N ASP A 65 -19.33 25.51 34.03
CA ASP A 65 -19.60 26.17 32.71
C ASP A 65 -19.25 27.69 32.71
N ASP A 66 -19.26 28.36 31.53
CA ASP A 66 -20.21 29.47 31.19
C ASP A 66 -19.96 30.19 29.82
N SER A 67 -20.86 31.12 29.40
CA SER A 67 -20.98 31.77 28.04
C SER A 67 -20.64 33.31 28.01
N GLU A 68 -20.77 34.16 26.97
CA GLU A 68 -21.46 34.14 25.63
C GLU A 68 -20.76 35.05 24.54
N ALA A 69 -21.47 35.85 23.72
CA ALA A 69 -21.04 36.56 22.48
C ALA A 69 -21.54 38.05 22.45
N PRO A 70 -22.11 38.73 21.39
CA PRO A 70 -22.18 38.54 19.92
C PRO A 70 -22.01 39.83 19.02
N MET A 71 -22.24 39.70 17.68
CA MET A 71 -22.59 40.72 16.64
C MET A 71 -21.51 41.52 15.83
N THR A 72 -21.95 42.09 14.69
CA THR A 72 -21.24 42.58 13.45
C THR A 72 -21.85 43.94 12.96
N PRO A 73 -21.66 44.56 11.74
CA PRO A 73 -21.00 44.24 10.42
C PRO A 73 -20.12 45.42 9.85
N SER A 74 -19.93 45.81 8.56
CA SER A 74 -20.36 45.45 7.17
C SER A 74 -19.47 46.07 6.03
N THR A 75 -19.76 45.70 4.76
CA THR A 75 -19.66 46.47 3.47
C THR A 75 -18.35 46.62 2.66
N GLU A 76 -18.53 46.64 1.33
CA GLU A 76 -17.60 46.68 0.17
C GLU A 76 -17.71 48.08 -0.55
N PRO A 77 -17.34 48.32 -1.86
CA PRO A 77 -16.56 47.57 -2.87
C PRO A 77 -15.56 48.41 -3.73
N ASP A 78 -14.99 47.74 -4.76
CA ASP A 78 -14.75 48.20 -6.15
C ASP A 78 -13.43 48.83 -6.68
N GLN A 79 -12.95 48.18 -7.76
CA GLN A 79 -12.41 48.66 -9.06
C GLN A 79 -11.28 49.71 -9.15
N ALA A 80 -10.16 49.29 -9.77
CA ALA A 80 -9.72 49.81 -11.08
C ALA A 80 -8.72 48.86 -11.77
N ILE A 81 -8.98 48.47 -13.03
CA ILE A 81 -8.02 47.82 -13.93
C ILE A 81 -7.87 48.73 -15.16
N GLU A 82 -6.76 49.46 -15.30
CA GLU A 82 -6.42 50.15 -16.56
C GLU A 82 -4.96 50.71 -16.58
N GLU A 83 -3.94 49.85 -16.63
CA GLU A 83 -2.57 50.29 -17.03
C GLU A 83 -1.66 49.18 -17.61
N ILE A 84 -2.23 48.01 -17.99
CA ILE A 84 -1.47 46.84 -18.48
C ILE A 84 -1.70 46.63 -19.99
N VAL A 85 -1.12 47.50 -20.83
CA VAL A 85 -1.02 47.30 -22.30
C VAL A 85 0.33 47.78 -22.85
N ASP A 86 0.67 49.06 -22.66
CA ASP A 86 1.60 49.80 -23.54
C ASP A 86 3.11 49.54 -23.37
N LYS A 87 3.55 48.50 -22.63
CA LYS A 87 4.99 48.25 -22.36
C LYS A 87 5.41 46.79 -22.54
N LEU A 88 4.91 46.17 -23.61
CA LEU A 88 5.30 44.82 -24.06
C LEU A 88 6.05 44.82 -25.42
N GLU A 89 6.66 45.95 -25.79
CA GLU A 89 7.51 46.11 -26.98
C GLU A 89 8.90 46.66 -26.61
N ASP A 90 9.89 45.80 -26.37
CA ASP A 90 11.28 45.99 -26.80
C ASP A 90 12.20 44.78 -26.46
N LEU A 91 12.43 43.90 -27.45
CA LEU A 91 13.72 43.32 -27.88
C LEU A 91 14.70 42.62 -26.88
N PRO A 92 15.69 41.82 -27.35
CA PRO A 92 15.63 40.84 -28.46
C PRO A 92 16.27 39.47 -28.11
N THR A 93 16.13 38.51 -29.03
CA THR A 93 16.74 37.17 -29.01
C THR A 93 18.27 37.18 -29.15
N ALA A 94 18.95 36.26 -28.45
CA ALA A 94 20.30 35.79 -28.79
C ALA A 94 20.44 34.29 -28.48
N ALA A 95 21.07 33.53 -29.39
CA ALA A 95 21.22 32.07 -29.27
C ALA A 95 22.70 31.65 -29.19
N VAL A 96 23.00 30.63 -28.40
CA VAL A 96 24.28 29.90 -28.41
C VAL A 96 23.99 28.40 -28.36
N ASN A 97 24.80 27.60 -29.05
CA ASN A 97 24.52 26.20 -29.35
C ASN A 97 25.26 25.22 -28.41
N PHE A 98 24.79 23.98 -28.35
CA PHE A 98 25.24 22.94 -27.42
C PHE A 98 26.55 22.25 -27.82
N ASN A 99 27.34 21.82 -26.82
CA ASN A 99 28.10 20.57 -26.88
C ASN A 99 28.57 20.12 -25.49
N GLY A 100 28.12 18.94 -25.05
CA GLY A 100 28.46 18.31 -23.76
C GLY A 100 27.78 16.94 -23.67
N GLN A 101 28.52 15.90 -23.29
CA GLN A 101 28.06 14.51 -23.40
C GLN A 101 27.35 14.03 -22.13
N THR A 102 26.02 13.96 -22.16
CA THR A 102 25.20 13.48 -21.03
C THR A 102 25.20 11.96 -20.91
N ARG A 103 25.19 11.44 -19.67
CA ARG A 103 24.91 10.03 -19.36
C ARG A 103 23.44 9.85 -18.92
N PRO A 104 22.69 8.85 -19.44
CA PRO A 104 21.30 8.65 -19.06
C PRO A 104 21.16 8.14 -17.62
N ARG A 105 20.14 8.63 -16.90
CA ARG A 105 19.80 8.15 -15.54
C ARG A 105 18.89 6.91 -15.65
N ARG A 106 19.25 5.83 -14.96
CA ARG A 106 18.50 4.55 -14.99
C ARG A 106 17.19 4.67 -14.18
N ALA A 107 16.03 4.55 -14.83
CA ALA A 107 14.73 4.64 -14.19
C ALA A 107 14.31 3.33 -13.48
N SER A 108 13.63 3.43 -12.33
CA SER A 108 13.10 2.27 -11.61
C SER A 108 11.80 1.77 -12.26
N THR A 109 11.82 0.56 -12.80
CA THR A 109 10.70 -0.04 -13.56
C THR A 109 9.91 -1.06 -12.72
N THR A 110 9.49 -0.64 -11.53
CA THR A 110 8.67 -1.46 -10.61
C THR A 110 7.21 -1.01 -10.59
N LEU A 111 6.61 -0.82 -11.78
CA LEU A 111 5.16 -0.67 -11.92
C LEU A 111 4.50 -2.05 -11.93
N ILE A 112 3.86 -2.38 -10.81
CA ILE A 112 3.12 -3.62 -10.62
C ILE A 112 1.75 -3.50 -11.30
N SER A 113 1.50 -4.43 -12.22
CA SER A 113 0.20 -4.73 -12.81
C SER A 113 -0.22 -6.11 -12.30
N ASP A 114 -1.23 -6.16 -11.43
CA ASP A 114 -1.49 -7.33 -10.57
C ASP A 114 -1.96 -8.60 -11.30
N SER A 115 -2.45 -8.49 -12.56
CA SER A 115 -2.49 -9.63 -13.47
C SER A 115 -2.46 -9.24 -14.97
N PRO A 116 -1.93 -10.11 -15.85
CA PRO A 116 -2.19 -10.08 -17.29
C PRO A 116 -3.69 -10.10 -17.64
N ALA A 117 -4.47 -10.92 -16.92
CA ALA A 117 -5.91 -11.06 -17.14
C ALA A 117 -6.70 -9.76 -16.90
N ASP A 118 -6.19 -8.83 -16.09
CA ASP A 118 -6.78 -7.49 -15.91
C ASP A 118 -6.65 -6.58 -17.13
N ILE A 119 -5.64 -6.82 -17.98
CA ILE A 119 -5.39 -6.03 -19.19
C ILE A 119 -6.11 -6.68 -20.38
N GLN A 120 -6.11 -8.01 -20.49
CA GLN A 120 -6.97 -8.72 -21.45
C GLN A 120 -8.47 -8.37 -21.30
N LYS A 121 -8.96 -8.16 -20.08
CA LYS A 121 -10.34 -7.69 -19.84
C LYS A 121 -10.63 -6.29 -20.36
N ILE A 122 -9.62 -5.43 -20.48
CA ILE A 122 -9.75 -4.06 -20.99
C ILE A 122 -9.61 -4.04 -22.52
N LEU A 123 -8.76 -4.92 -23.08
CA LEU A 123 -8.56 -5.07 -24.53
C LEU A 123 -9.65 -5.90 -25.23
N GLY A 124 -10.35 -6.77 -24.50
CA GLY A 124 -11.26 -7.75 -25.08
C GLY A 124 -10.53 -8.89 -25.81
N SER A 125 -11.28 -9.91 -26.23
CA SER A 125 -10.74 -11.10 -26.89
C SER A 125 -10.47 -10.86 -28.38
N GLY A 126 -9.54 -9.94 -28.72
CA GLY A 126 -9.10 -9.76 -30.10
C GLY A 126 -8.30 -8.49 -30.45
N GLU A 127 -8.24 -7.46 -29.60
CA GLU A 127 -7.53 -6.21 -29.95
C GLU A 127 -6.11 -6.12 -29.36
N THR A 128 -5.16 -5.59 -30.14
CA THR A 128 -3.76 -5.39 -29.71
C THR A 128 -3.60 -4.16 -28.82
N ALA A 129 -2.56 -4.16 -27.99
CA ALA A 129 -2.21 -3.04 -27.09
C ALA A 129 -1.95 -1.70 -27.81
N THR A 130 -1.83 -1.70 -29.14
CA THR A 130 -1.64 -0.52 -30.00
C THR A 130 -2.69 0.58 -29.81
N LYS A 131 -3.91 0.23 -29.34
CA LYS A 131 -4.97 1.21 -29.02
C LYS A 131 -4.82 1.87 -27.64
N LEU A 132 -4.04 1.30 -26.72
CA LEU A 132 -4.06 1.65 -25.28
C LEU A 132 -3.10 2.81 -24.94
N ILE A 133 -3.15 3.86 -25.75
CA ILE A 133 -2.20 5.00 -25.74
C ILE A 133 -2.25 5.81 -24.42
N SER A 134 -3.40 5.82 -23.74
CA SER A 134 -3.66 6.66 -22.56
C SER A 134 -3.23 6.08 -21.19
N GLN A 135 -2.82 4.80 -21.10
CA GLN A 135 -2.57 4.14 -19.80
C GLN A 135 -1.27 3.29 -19.75
N CYS A 136 -0.23 3.69 -20.48
CA CYS A 136 1.02 2.91 -20.58
C CYS A 136 1.87 2.87 -19.28
N CYS A 137 2.45 1.69 -19.03
CA CYS A 137 3.27 1.24 -17.89
C CYS A 137 4.61 1.97 -17.60
N GLY A 138 4.71 3.28 -17.84
CA GLY A 138 5.91 4.08 -17.51
C GLY A 138 7.16 3.81 -18.36
N GLY A 139 7.14 2.82 -19.25
CA GLY A 139 8.23 2.44 -20.15
C GLY A 139 8.37 3.26 -21.44
N GLY A 140 7.82 4.47 -21.51
CA GLY A 140 8.02 5.38 -22.64
C GLY A 140 7.30 5.01 -23.95
N CYS A 141 6.08 4.44 -23.90
CA CYS A 141 5.32 4.07 -25.11
C CYS A 141 5.11 5.21 -26.13
N CYS A 142 5.27 6.48 -25.74
CA CYS A 142 5.20 7.64 -26.62
C CYS A 142 6.32 7.68 -27.68
N LEU A 143 7.33 6.81 -27.58
CA LEU A 143 8.49 6.74 -28.48
C LEU A 143 8.66 5.33 -29.08
N LEU A 144 7.60 4.78 -29.69
CA LEU A 144 7.66 3.52 -30.42
C LEU A 144 8.58 3.63 -31.65
N LYS A 145 9.86 3.32 -31.46
CA LYS A 145 10.86 3.14 -32.53
C LYS A 145 10.58 1.85 -33.30
N THR A 146 9.62 1.86 -34.21
CA THR A 146 9.35 0.72 -35.10
C THR A 146 10.62 0.36 -35.89
N LEU A 147 10.94 -0.93 -35.97
CA LEU A 147 11.96 -1.43 -36.89
C LEU A 147 11.57 -1.06 -38.34
N GLN A 148 12.43 -0.34 -39.05
CA GLN A 148 12.30 -0.04 -40.48
C GLN A 148 13.40 -0.72 -41.32
N PRO A 149 13.53 -2.07 -41.30
CA PRO A 149 14.36 -2.76 -42.26
C PRO A 149 13.70 -2.68 -43.64
N ASP A 150 14.50 -2.60 -44.69
CA ASP A 150 14.02 -2.85 -46.03
C ASP A 150 13.79 -4.36 -46.21
N THR A 151 12.57 -4.82 -45.93
CA THR A 151 12.18 -6.22 -46.13
C THR A 151 12.08 -6.61 -47.61
N SER A 152 12.35 -5.69 -48.54
CA SER A 152 12.51 -5.97 -49.97
C SER A 152 13.97 -6.06 -50.41
N ALA A 153 14.92 -5.72 -49.53
CA ALA A 153 16.35 -5.90 -49.80
C ALA A 153 16.71 -7.39 -49.91
N PRO A 154 17.44 -7.83 -50.96
CA PRO A 154 17.83 -9.23 -51.14
C PRO A 154 18.71 -9.83 -50.02
N SER A 155 19.22 -8.99 -49.10
CA SER A 155 20.03 -9.38 -47.95
C SER A 155 19.23 -9.54 -46.64
N PHE A 156 17.94 -9.18 -46.60
CA PHE A 156 17.14 -9.28 -45.38
C PHE A 156 16.86 -10.75 -45.03
N VAL A 157 17.47 -11.23 -43.94
CA VAL A 157 17.23 -12.57 -43.38
C VAL A 157 16.60 -12.43 -41.99
N PRO A 158 15.31 -12.76 -41.80
CA PRO A 158 14.66 -12.65 -40.51
C PRO A 158 15.28 -13.61 -39.48
N VAL A 159 15.22 -13.24 -38.20
CA VAL A 159 15.68 -14.09 -37.10
C VAL A 159 14.87 -15.39 -37.07
N VAL A 160 15.57 -16.52 -37.16
CA VAL A 160 14.99 -17.85 -36.97
C VAL A 160 14.50 -17.98 -35.53
N ILE A 161 13.19 -18.06 -35.33
CA ILE A 161 12.60 -18.27 -34.00
C ILE A 161 12.93 -19.67 -33.46
N PRO A 162 13.03 -19.84 -32.12
CA PRO A 162 13.13 -21.16 -31.51
C PRO A 162 11.90 -22.04 -31.81
N ASP A 163 12.13 -23.22 -32.38
CA ASP A 163 11.11 -24.25 -32.59
C ASP A 163 10.93 -25.07 -31.31
N ASN A 164 10.13 -24.55 -30.38
CA ASN A 164 9.72 -25.27 -29.17
C ASN A 164 8.38 -24.75 -28.62
N ALA A 165 7.65 -25.62 -27.91
CA ALA A 165 6.32 -25.31 -27.39
C ALA A 165 6.29 -24.13 -26.40
N ALA A 166 7.37 -23.95 -25.60
CA ALA A 166 7.46 -22.83 -24.66
C ALA A 166 7.54 -21.49 -25.41
N PHE A 167 8.36 -21.39 -26.46
CA PHE A 167 8.47 -20.19 -27.28
C PHE A 167 7.16 -19.85 -27.99
N TYR A 168 6.50 -20.85 -28.60
CA TYR A 168 5.18 -20.65 -29.21
C TYR A 168 4.11 -20.20 -28.19
N SER A 169 4.21 -20.63 -26.93
CA SER A 169 3.29 -20.19 -25.86
C SER A 169 3.49 -18.72 -25.41
N LEU A 170 4.51 -18.01 -25.90
CA LEU A 170 4.75 -16.59 -25.58
C LEU A 170 4.01 -15.60 -26.51
N ASP A 171 3.42 -16.05 -27.64
CA ASP A 171 2.76 -15.22 -28.67
C ASP A 171 3.56 -13.95 -29.08
N LEU A 172 4.88 -14.11 -29.23
CA LEU A 172 5.80 -12.99 -29.43
C LEU A 172 5.73 -12.37 -30.83
N LYS A 173 5.19 -11.15 -30.91
CA LYS A 173 5.10 -10.34 -32.12
C LYS A 173 6.39 -9.57 -32.37
N LEU A 174 7.41 -10.27 -32.88
CA LEU A 174 8.78 -9.75 -33.07
C LEU A 174 8.94 -8.71 -34.20
N GLY A 175 7.95 -8.55 -35.07
CA GLY A 175 8.07 -7.74 -36.27
C GLY A 175 9.13 -8.27 -37.25
N PRO A 176 9.64 -7.44 -38.18
CA PRO A 176 10.67 -7.83 -39.13
C PRO A 176 12.09 -7.82 -38.50
N LEU A 177 12.29 -8.52 -37.39
CA LEU A 177 13.59 -8.61 -36.72
C LEU A 177 14.57 -9.47 -37.53
N ALA A 178 15.77 -8.95 -37.82
CA ALA A 178 16.90 -9.66 -38.40
C ALA A 178 18.14 -9.61 -37.47
N LEU A 179 19.13 -10.47 -37.68
CA LEU A 179 20.32 -10.56 -36.81
C LEU A 179 21.18 -9.29 -36.83
N ASP A 180 21.20 -8.59 -37.96
CA ASP A 180 21.89 -7.33 -38.22
C ASP A 180 21.09 -6.08 -37.78
N SER A 181 19.79 -6.22 -37.48
CA SER A 181 18.91 -5.09 -37.14
C SER A 181 19.46 -4.28 -35.96
N GLU A 182 19.63 -2.97 -36.15
CA GLU A 182 20.13 -2.09 -35.09
C GLU A 182 19.11 -1.94 -33.95
N LEU A 183 19.57 -2.17 -32.72
CA LEU A 183 18.79 -2.01 -31.49
C LEU A 183 19.37 -0.85 -30.69
N THR A 184 18.52 0.10 -30.30
CA THR A 184 18.90 1.23 -29.44
C THR A 184 18.18 1.17 -28.10
N ASP A 185 18.80 1.78 -27.09
CA ASP A 185 18.32 1.76 -25.70
C ASP A 185 18.12 0.33 -25.14
N VAL A 186 18.97 -0.61 -25.58
CA VAL A 186 19.10 -1.95 -24.99
C VAL A 186 19.46 -1.82 -23.52
N THR A 187 18.71 -2.50 -22.65
CA THR A 187 18.92 -2.44 -21.20
C THR A 187 20.35 -2.84 -20.84
N GLU A 188 21.01 -2.04 -20.00
CA GLU A 188 22.34 -2.35 -19.49
C GLU A 188 22.32 -3.62 -18.62
N LEU A 189 23.35 -4.46 -18.74
CA LEU A 189 23.51 -5.65 -17.89
C LEU A 189 23.49 -5.22 -16.40
N PRO A 190 22.60 -5.77 -15.55
CA PRO A 190 22.56 -5.46 -14.13
C PRO A 190 23.74 -6.09 -13.39
N PRO A 191 24.23 -5.47 -12.30
CA PRO A 191 25.28 -6.03 -11.47
C PRO A 191 24.83 -7.31 -10.77
N VAL A 192 25.78 -8.21 -10.51
CA VAL A 192 25.55 -9.42 -9.71
C VAL A 192 25.75 -9.06 -8.24
N ASN A 193 24.64 -9.03 -7.49
CA ASN A 193 24.59 -8.50 -6.13
C ASN A 193 24.82 -9.57 -5.05
N LEU A 194 24.98 -10.84 -5.45
CA LEU A 194 25.17 -11.97 -4.53
C LEU A 194 26.16 -13.03 -5.04
N SER A 195 26.74 -13.79 -4.12
CA SER A 195 27.67 -14.88 -4.41
C SER A 195 27.40 -16.13 -3.54
N PHE A 196 27.93 -17.27 -3.97
CA PHE A 196 27.97 -18.50 -3.19
C PHE A 196 29.42 -18.89 -2.90
N GLU A 197 29.79 -18.90 -1.63
CA GLU A 197 31.10 -19.36 -1.16
C GLU A 197 30.99 -20.76 -0.52
N PRO A 198 32.07 -21.57 -0.55
CA PRO A 198 32.15 -22.79 0.24
C PRO A 198 32.01 -22.47 1.73
N LEU A 199 31.38 -23.37 2.50
CA LEU A 199 31.35 -23.26 3.95
C LEU A 199 32.80 -23.20 4.52
N PRO A 200 33.09 -22.30 5.48
CA PRO A 200 34.36 -22.32 6.19
C PRO A 200 34.54 -23.64 6.96
N SER A 201 35.77 -24.10 7.11
CA SER A 201 36.14 -25.47 7.53
C SER A 201 35.93 -25.80 9.03
N ARG A 202 34.94 -25.18 9.68
CA ARG A 202 34.39 -25.57 10.99
C ARG A 202 32.97 -26.10 10.81
N GLU A 203 32.61 -27.15 11.54
CA GLU A 203 31.36 -27.89 11.36
C GLU A 203 30.08 -27.09 11.71
N VAL A 204 29.64 -26.20 10.81
CA VAL A 204 28.26 -25.71 10.81
C VAL A 204 27.36 -26.80 10.24
N LYS A 205 26.74 -27.59 11.12
CA LYS A 205 25.76 -28.62 10.75
C LYS A 205 24.44 -27.97 10.30
N HIS A 206 24.43 -27.46 9.07
CA HIS A 206 23.20 -27.00 8.40
C HIS A 206 22.37 -28.21 7.95
N VAL A 207 21.36 -28.56 8.74
CA VAL A 207 20.32 -29.52 8.36
C VAL A 207 19.18 -28.73 7.73
N SER A 208 18.90 -28.99 6.46
CA SER A 208 17.87 -28.27 5.71
C SER A 208 16.49 -28.87 5.96
N GLU A 209 15.58 -28.09 6.53
CA GLU A 209 14.16 -28.44 6.72
C GLU A 209 13.27 -27.92 5.57
N VAL A 210 13.86 -27.67 4.39
CA VAL A 210 13.25 -26.95 3.25
C VAL A 210 11.88 -27.46 2.77
N THR A 211 11.51 -28.70 3.08
CA THR A 211 10.20 -29.29 2.75
C THR A 211 9.12 -29.11 3.83
N LYS A 212 9.48 -28.62 5.03
CA LYS A 212 8.58 -28.45 6.19
C LYS A 212 8.48 -27.00 6.66
N THR A 213 9.60 -26.28 6.70
CA THR A 213 9.70 -24.96 7.32
C THR A 213 10.49 -23.99 6.43
N PRO A 214 10.13 -22.70 6.42
CA PRO A 214 10.98 -21.67 5.83
C PRO A 214 12.29 -21.54 6.64
N PRO A 215 13.43 -21.22 5.99
CA PRO A 215 14.67 -20.93 6.70
C PRO A 215 14.53 -19.78 7.69
N LYS A 216 15.24 -19.85 8.83
CA LYS A 216 15.12 -18.90 9.97
C LYS A 216 15.37 -17.41 9.67
N TYR A 217 15.85 -17.06 8.47
CA TYR A 217 15.97 -15.67 8.05
C TYR A 217 14.72 -15.16 7.29
N VAL A 218 13.82 -16.04 6.84
CA VAL A 218 12.55 -15.71 6.18
C VAL A 218 11.45 -15.45 7.24
N GLN A 219 11.70 -14.49 8.12
CA GLN A 219 10.79 -14.07 9.19
C GLN A 219 10.27 -12.64 8.93
N PRO A 220 9.01 -12.32 9.29
CA PRO A 220 8.51 -10.95 9.26
C PRO A 220 9.28 -10.02 10.20
N HIS A 221 8.98 -8.72 10.15
CA HIS A 221 9.56 -7.79 11.13
C HIS A 221 9.04 -8.10 12.55
N PRO A 222 9.89 -8.00 13.60
CA PRO A 222 9.47 -8.16 15.00
C PRO A 222 8.26 -7.27 15.35
N PRO A 223 7.37 -7.69 16.27
CA PRO A 223 7.50 -8.85 17.16
C PRO A 223 7.07 -10.21 16.55
N TYR A 224 6.66 -10.25 15.28
CA TYR A 224 6.11 -11.45 14.66
C TYR A 224 7.18 -12.46 14.22
N ASP A 225 6.86 -13.74 14.30
CA ASP A 225 7.65 -14.87 13.76
C ASP A 225 6.75 -15.75 12.87
N VAL A 226 7.33 -16.49 11.89
CA VAL A 226 6.59 -17.52 11.16
C VAL A 226 6.46 -18.78 12.02
N PHE A 227 5.25 -19.01 12.52
CA PHE A 227 4.84 -20.23 13.21
C PHE A 227 4.48 -21.33 12.19
N SER A 228 4.95 -22.56 12.45
CA SER A 228 4.67 -23.73 11.59
C SER A 228 3.43 -24.48 12.08
N ALA A 229 2.27 -23.94 11.74
CA ALA A 229 0.97 -24.37 12.28
C ALA A 229 0.55 -25.74 11.73
N PRO A 230 0.11 -26.70 12.57
CA PRO A 230 -0.50 -27.94 12.09
C PRO A 230 -1.79 -27.67 11.30
N LEU A 231 -1.99 -28.37 10.18
CA LEU A 231 -3.32 -28.49 9.59
C LEU A 231 -4.16 -29.45 10.45
N TYR A 232 -5.31 -29.00 10.93
CA TYR A 232 -6.23 -29.84 11.69
C TYR A 232 -7.23 -30.58 10.78
N HIS A 233 -7.75 -29.91 9.75
CA HIS A 233 -8.71 -30.47 8.81
C HIS A 233 -8.81 -29.61 7.53
N ALA A 234 -9.07 -30.25 6.39
CA ALA A 234 -9.37 -29.57 5.13
C ALA A 234 -10.47 -30.30 4.35
N ARG A 235 -11.39 -29.54 3.74
CA ARG A 235 -12.49 -30.06 2.90
C ARG A 235 -12.79 -29.15 1.72
N GLU A 236 -13.21 -29.70 0.59
CA GLU A 236 -13.73 -28.89 -0.52
C GLU A 236 -15.13 -28.34 -0.18
N LEU A 237 -15.36 -27.06 -0.46
CA LEU A 237 -16.67 -26.39 -0.32
C LEU A 237 -17.47 -26.40 -1.63
N THR A 238 -16.78 -26.57 -2.76
CA THR A 238 -17.34 -26.64 -4.11
C THR A 238 -17.63 -28.07 -4.52
N LYS A 239 -18.61 -28.27 -5.41
CA LYS A 239 -18.94 -29.59 -5.96
C LYS A 239 -18.22 -29.83 -7.29
N PRO A 240 -17.97 -31.11 -7.67
CA PRO A 240 -17.41 -31.44 -8.98
C PRO A 240 -18.17 -30.77 -10.13
N GLY A 241 -17.44 -30.11 -11.03
CA GLY A 241 -18.00 -29.30 -12.11
C GLY A 241 -18.04 -27.78 -11.83
N ALA A 242 -17.77 -27.33 -10.60
CA ALA A 242 -17.58 -25.91 -10.31
C ALA A 242 -16.40 -25.31 -11.12
N GLU A 243 -16.58 -24.11 -11.69
CA GLU A 243 -15.54 -23.44 -12.51
C GLU A 243 -14.26 -23.13 -11.72
N LYS A 244 -14.38 -22.89 -10.41
CA LYS A 244 -13.25 -22.66 -9.50
C LYS A 244 -13.42 -23.46 -8.23
N ARG A 245 -12.51 -24.38 -7.96
CA ARG A 245 -12.47 -25.16 -6.72
C ARG A 245 -12.16 -24.23 -5.54
N THR A 246 -12.83 -24.42 -4.41
CA THR A 246 -12.62 -23.67 -3.18
C THR A 246 -12.59 -24.61 -1.99
N ILE A 247 -11.52 -24.54 -1.21
CA ILE A 247 -11.22 -25.44 -0.10
C ILE A 247 -11.25 -24.66 1.21
N HIS A 248 -11.83 -25.25 2.25
CA HIS A 248 -11.83 -24.74 3.62
C HIS A 248 -10.79 -25.46 4.47
N PHE A 249 -10.17 -24.72 5.38
CA PHE A 249 -9.06 -25.19 6.22
C PHE A 249 -9.32 -24.79 7.67
N ASP A 250 -9.16 -25.75 8.58
CA ASP A 250 -9.04 -25.55 10.02
C ASP A 250 -7.55 -25.70 10.39
N ILE A 251 -6.93 -24.65 10.90
CA ILE A 251 -5.52 -24.63 11.31
C ILE A 251 -5.41 -24.55 12.82
N ASP A 252 -4.53 -25.37 13.39
CA ASP A 252 -4.28 -25.40 14.83
C ASP A 252 -3.31 -24.29 15.25
N VAL A 253 -3.77 -23.42 16.15
CA VAL A 253 -3.00 -22.32 16.75
C VAL A 253 -2.96 -22.45 18.27
N THR A 254 -3.17 -23.64 18.82
CA THR A 254 -3.11 -23.90 20.27
C THR A 254 -1.80 -23.41 20.86
N ASP A 255 -0.68 -23.78 20.24
CA ASP A 255 0.68 -23.43 20.66
C ASP A 255 1.23 -22.15 19.97
N TYR A 256 0.39 -21.35 19.30
CA TYR A 256 0.84 -20.10 18.68
C TYR A 256 1.21 -19.07 19.77
N PRO A 257 2.37 -18.39 19.68
CA PRO A 257 2.88 -17.52 20.74
C PRO A 257 1.98 -16.31 21.06
N ASP A 258 2.06 -15.87 22.32
CA ASP A 258 1.52 -14.57 22.72
C ASP A 258 2.44 -13.46 22.22
N GLU A 259 1.88 -12.51 21.48
CA GLU A 259 2.57 -11.37 20.86
C GLU A 259 2.13 -10.04 21.52
N GLY A 260 1.81 -10.07 22.83
CA GLY A 260 1.46 -8.90 23.62
C GLY A 260 -0.05 -8.71 23.83
N GLY A 261 -0.81 -9.80 23.99
CA GLY A 261 -2.23 -9.77 24.33
C GLY A 261 -3.18 -9.53 23.15
N VAL A 262 -2.68 -9.52 21.92
CA VAL A 262 -3.50 -9.52 20.69
C VAL A 262 -3.66 -10.95 20.20
N ASP A 263 -4.90 -11.41 20.01
CA ASP A 263 -5.18 -12.73 19.43
C ASP A 263 -5.86 -12.66 18.06
N PHE A 264 -5.97 -13.82 17.40
CA PHE A 264 -6.68 -13.98 16.13
C PHE A 264 -8.16 -13.60 16.27
N LYS A 265 -8.67 -12.81 15.32
CA LYS A 265 -10.06 -12.32 15.31
C LYS A 265 -10.70 -12.42 13.93
N VAL A 266 -11.98 -12.82 13.85
CA VAL A 266 -12.78 -12.81 12.60
C VAL A 266 -12.73 -11.43 11.94
N GLY A 267 -12.64 -11.43 10.60
CA GLY A 267 -12.46 -10.21 9.81
C GLY A 267 -11.00 -9.78 9.69
N GLY A 268 -10.14 -10.16 10.65
CA GLY A 268 -8.69 -10.07 10.52
C GLY A 268 -8.14 -11.04 9.48
N ALA A 269 -6.83 -10.94 9.18
CA ALA A 269 -6.18 -11.79 8.18
C ALA A 269 -4.82 -12.30 8.65
N ILE A 270 -4.52 -13.57 8.37
CA ILE A 270 -3.19 -14.18 8.59
C ILE A 270 -2.31 -14.04 7.35
N GLY A 271 -1.00 -13.95 7.53
CA GLY A 271 -0.04 -14.05 6.45
C GLY A 271 0.52 -15.47 6.38
N ILE A 272 0.35 -16.16 5.24
CA ILE A 272 0.98 -17.45 4.97
C ILE A 272 2.25 -17.21 4.13
N CYS A 273 3.34 -17.91 4.43
CA CYS A 273 4.54 -17.96 3.61
C CYS A 273 4.53 -19.27 2.81
N PRO A 274 4.04 -19.28 1.55
CA PRO A 274 3.97 -20.51 0.75
C PRO A 274 5.29 -20.78 0.01
N PRO A 275 5.79 -22.02 -0.03
CA PRO A 275 6.89 -22.42 -0.89
C PRO A 275 6.46 -22.56 -2.36
N ASN A 276 7.41 -22.38 -3.27
CA ASN A 276 7.28 -22.83 -4.66
C ASN A 276 7.09 -24.36 -4.73
N ALA A 277 6.53 -24.84 -5.85
CA ALA A 277 6.39 -26.28 -6.10
C ALA A 277 7.78 -26.94 -6.29
N THR A 278 8.01 -28.09 -5.67
CA THR A 278 9.31 -28.80 -5.70
C THR A 278 9.72 -29.16 -7.13
N GLU A 279 8.73 -29.55 -7.93
CA GLU A 279 8.82 -29.96 -9.32
C GLU A 279 9.35 -28.80 -10.18
N MET A 280 8.80 -27.60 -9.98
CA MET A 280 9.20 -26.36 -10.67
C MET A 280 10.58 -25.87 -10.21
N VAL A 281 10.99 -26.15 -8.97
CA VAL A 281 12.33 -25.85 -8.46
C VAL A 281 13.38 -26.80 -9.05
N ASP A 282 13.10 -28.09 -9.16
CA ASP A 282 14.02 -29.05 -9.81
C ASP A 282 14.06 -28.90 -11.33
N GLU A 283 12.95 -28.53 -11.98
CA GLU A 283 12.91 -28.13 -13.40
C GLU A 283 13.81 -26.91 -13.64
N LEU A 284 13.67 -25.85 -12.83
CA LEU A 284 14.53 -24.66 -12.91
C LEU A 284 16.02 -25.00 -12.72
N PHE A 285 16.35 -25.92 -11.82
CA PHE A 285 17.73 -26.39 -11.68
C PHE A 285 18.21 -27.26 -12.86
N ASP A 286 17.34 -28.08 -13.46
CA ASP A 286 17.68 -28.90 -14.64
C ASP A 286 17.92 -27.98 -15.87
N LEU A 287 17.08 -26.97 -16.09
CA LEU A 287 17.23 -25.95 -17.16
C LEU A 287 18.50 -25.09 -17.00
N LEU A 288 18.84 -24.69 -15.77
CA LEU A 288 20.08 -23.96 -15.46
C LEU A 288 21.32 -24.86 -15.39
N GLY A 289 21.20 -26.16 -15.67
CA GLY A 289 22.30 -27.12 -15.65
C GLY A 289 22.95 -27.35 -14.27
N VAL A 290 22.28 -27.00 -13.17
CA VAL A 290 22.83 -27.05 -11.80
C VAL A 290 22.86 -28.51 -11.32
N PRO A 291 24.05 -29.13 -11.11
CA PRO A 291 24.13 -30.56 -10.82
C PRO A 291 23.36 -30.96 -9.55
N LYS A 292 22.66 -32.11 -9.58
CA LYS A 292 21.83 -32.57 -8.46
C LYS A 292 22.60 -32.64 -7.13
N PHE A 293 23.87 -33.01 -7.16
CA PHE A 293 24.75 -33.08 -5.98
C PHE A 293 25.18 -31.71 -5.37
N VAL A 294 24.77 -30.55 -5.92
CA VAL A 294 25.06 -29.21 -5.34
C VAL A 294 23.82 -28.36 -5.05
N ARG A 295 22.60 -28.84 -5.34
CA ARG A 295 21.33 -28.15 -5.05
C ARG A 295 21.13 -28.01 -3.54
N ASP A 296 21.33 -29.12 -2.85
CA ASP A 296 21.05 -29.32 -1.43
C ASP A 296 22.31 -29.25 -0.54
N LYS A 297 23.49 -29.02 -1.14
CA LYS A 297 24.71 -28.76 -0.35
C LYS A 297 24.66 -27.34 0.24
N PRO A 298 24.85 -27.19 1.56
CA PRO A 298 24.89 -25.88 2.17
C PRO A 298 26.12 -25.08 1.73
N VAL A 299 25.92 -23.78 1.59
CA VAL A 299 26.88 -22.78 1.13
C VAL A 299 26.72 -21.51 1.97
N THR A 300 27.76 -20.67 1.97
CA THR A 300 27.64 -19.30 2.44
C THR A 300 27.09 -18.45 1.31
N LEU A 301 25.85 -17.97 1.44
CA LEU A 301 25.32 -16.88 0.63
C LEU A 301 25.89 -15.56 1.16
N LYS A 302 26.45 -14.75 0.26
CA LYS A 302 26.76 -13.33 0.53
C LYS A 302 25.96 -12.43 -0.39
N THR A 303 25.42 -11.34 0.15
CA THR A 303 24.81 -10.24 -0.63
C THR A 303 25.55 -8.93 -0.36
N GLN A 304 25.60 -8.05 -1.37
CA GLN A 304 26.29 -6.75 -1.27
C GLN A 304 25.40 -5.65 -0.69
N THR A 305 24.12 -5.67 -1.03
CA THR A 305 23.06 -4.73 -0.63
C THR A 305 21.70 -5.44 -0.76
N GLY A 306 20.61 -4.78 -0.38
CA GLY A 306 19.26 -5.30 -0.52
C GLY A 306 18.74 -5.97 0.75
N ARG A 307 17.45 -6.33 0.72
CA ARG A 307 16.85 -7.25 1.71
C ARG A 307 17.02 -8.73 1.34
N TRP A 308 17.51 -9.02 0.13
CA TRP A 308 17.73 -10.38 -0.38
C TRP A 308 18.54 -11.22 0.63
N PRO A 309 18.13 -12.46 0.97
CA PRO A 309 17.15 -13.30 0.29
C PRO A 309 15.67 -13.10 0.69
N THR A 310 15.27 -12.02 1.37
CA THR A 310 13.88 -11.84 1.81
C THR A 310 13.33 -10.45 1.51
N ILE A 311 12.05 -10.21 1.83
CA ILE A 311 11.43 -8.88 1.82
C ILE A 311 11.56 -8.13 3.16
N TRP A 312 12.05 -8.83 4.19
CA TRP A 312 11.99 -8.43 5.59
C TRP A 312 13.37 -8.02 6.12
N GLY A 313 13.36 -7.32 7.25
CA GLY A 313 14.57 -6.73 7.84
C GLY A 313 15.14 -5.58 7.00
N ASP A 314 16.29 -5.07 7.42
CA ASP A 314 16.89 -3.87 6.83
C ASP A 314 17.55 -4.13 5.47
N ASP A 315 17.79 -3.07 4.72
CA ASP A 315 18.57 -3.13 3.48
C ASP A 315 20.07 -3.06 3.82
N GLN A 316 20.76 -4.20 3.76
CA GLN A 316 22.15 -4.34 4.16
C GLN A 316 22.79 -5.58 3.52
N ALA A 317 24.12 -5.62 3.46
CA ALA A 317 24.86 -6.83 3.12
C ALA A 317 24.53 -7.96 4.11
N ARG A 318 24.33 -9.19 3.62
CA ARG A 318 24.00 -10.36 4.45
C ARG A 318 24.96 -11.50 4.15
N GLU A 319 25.46 -12.14 5.20
CA GLU A 319 26.20 -13.40 5.13
C GLU A 319 25.40 -14.47 5.88
N LEU A 320 24.92 -15.49 5.14
CA LEU A 320 23.95 -16.48 5.64
C LEU A 320 24.34 -17.89 5.15
N VAL A 321 24.16 -18.89 6.00
CA VAL A 321 24.28 -20.30 5.59
C VAL A 321 22.92 -20.77 5.06
N THR A 322 22.93 -21.37 3.87
CA THR A 322 21.71 -21.82 3.15
C THR A 322 22.05 -22.85 2.07
N THR A 323 21.05 -23.55 1.55
CA THR A 323 21.17 -24.36 0.31
C THR A 323 20.64 -23.59 -0.91
N ARG A 324 21.00 -24.01 -2.13
CA ARG A 324 20.41 -23.41 -3.34
C ARG A 324 18.92 -23.71 -3.43
N ARG A 325 18.48 -24.89 -2.95
CA ARG A 325 17.07 -25.29 -2.94
C ARG A 325 16.26 -24.36 -2.04
N GLU A 326 16.72 -24.05 -0.84
CA GLU A 326 16.05 -23.12 0.08
C GLU A 326 15.74 -21.76 -0.58
N LEU A 327 16.69 -21.22 -1.33
CA LEU A 327 16.52 -19.95 -2.03
C LEU A 327 15.47 -20.02 -3.15
N LEU A 328 15.45 -21.08 -3.96
CA LEU A 328 14.43 -21.25 -4.99
C LEU A 328 13.07 -21.70 -4.44
N THR A 329 13.02 -22.36 -3.28
CA THR A 329 11.77 -22.82 -2.65
C THR A 329 11.08 -21.69 -1.89
N TRP A 330 11.81 -20.88 -1.11
CA TRP A 330 11.21 -19.92 -0.16
C TRP A 330 11.52 -18.45 -0.43
N CYS A 331 12.53 -18.14 -1.23
CA CYS A 331 13.07 -16.77 -1.34
C CYS A 331 12.79 -16.10 -2.68
N ALA A 332 12.88 -16.83 -3.79
CA ALA A 332 12.66 -16.29 -5.14
C ALA A 332 11.22 -16.51 -5.64
N ASP A 333 10.62 -15.49 -6.26
CA ASP A 333 9.43 -15.67 -7.08
C ASP A 333 9.81 -16.11 -8.50
N ILE A 334 9.33 -17.28 -8.89
CA ILE A 334 9.65 -17.92 -10.18
C ILE A 334 8.41 -18.07 -11.08
N GLN A 335 7.24 -17.58 -10.67
CA GLN A 335 5.98 -17.81 -11.40
C GLN A 335 4.82 -16.83 -11.16
N SER A 336 4.98 -15.83 -10.29
CA SER A 336 3.92 -14.84 -9.96
C SER A 336 4.16 -13.48 -10.63
N SER A 337 5.42 -13.02 -10.68
CA SER A 337 5.84 -11.72 -11.19
C SER A 337 6.02 -11.71 -12.71
N PRO A 338 5.41 -10.76 -13.46
CA PRO A 338 5.65 -10.61 -14.90
C PRO A 338 7.12 -10.25 -15.21
N PRO A 339 7.71 -10.74 -16.32
CA PRO A 339 9.14 -10.63 -16.60
C PRO A 339 9.63 -9.17 -16.71
N THR A 340 10.86 -8.92 -16.28
CA THR A 340 11.50 -7.60 -16.28
C THR A 340 12.53 -7.49 -17.41
N LYS A 341 12.84 -6.28 -17.89
CA LYS A 341 13.93 -6.09 -18.86
C LYS A 341 15.29 -6.52 -18.31
N ASN A 342 15.51 -6.43 -16.98
CA ASN A 342 16.72 -6.93 -16.32
C ASN A 342 16.86 -8.46 -16.45
N LEU A 343 15.77 -9.21 -16.24
CA LEU A 343 15.75 -10.67 -16.44
C LEU A 343 16.10 -11.03 -17.88
N LEU A 344 15.40 -10.43 -18.85
CA LEU A 344 15.62 -10.70 -20.28
C LEU A 344 17.04 -10.31 -20.72
N ARG A 345 17.59 -9.21 -20.19
CA ARG A 345 18.97 -8.81 -20.45
C ARG A 345 20.01 -9.76 -19.85
N VAL A 346 19.78 -10.31 -18.65
CA VAL A 346 20.64 -11.35 -18.08
C VAL A 346 20.59 -12.62 -18.93
N MET A 347 19.39 -13.03 -19.38
CA MET A 347 19.27 -14.17 -20.30
C MET A 347 20.00 -13.93 -21.63
N ALA A 348 19.91 -12.73 -22.22
CA ALA A 348 20.63 -12.36 -23.44
C ALA A 348 22.17 -12.42 -23.30
N GLU A 349 22.71 -12.18 -22.10
CA GLU A 349 24.16 -12.29 -21.86
C GLU A 349 24.64 -13.73 -22.00
N TYR A 350 23.85 -14.67 -21.46
CA TYR A 350 24.19 -16.08 -21.36
C TYR A 350 23.49 -16.97 -22.40
N ALA A 351 22.96 -16.37 -23.47
CA ALA A 351 22.39 -17.07 -24.63
C ALA A 351 23.48 -17.38 -25.66
N GLU A 352 23.78 -18.67 -25.84
CA GLU A 352 24.79 -19.15 -26.81
C GLU A 352 24.31 -19.02 -28.27
N ALA A 353 22.99 -19.08 -28.52
CA ALA A 353 22.43 -19.05 -29.86
C ALA A 353 22.16 -17.59 -30.33
N PRO A 354 22.74 -17.13 -31.46
CA PRO A 354 22.65 -15.72 -31.88
C PRO A 354 21.22 -15.21 -32.11
N ASN A 355 20.31 -16.09 -32.55
CA ASN A 355 18.89 -15.79 -32.74
C ASN A 355 18.16 -15.57 -31.41
N GLU A 356 18.35 -16.46 -30.43
CA GLU A 356 17.77 -16.32 -29.09
C GLU A 356 18.29 -15.05 -28.40
N LYS A 357 19.61 -14.81 -28.47
CA LYS A 357 20.23 -13.59 -27.97
C LYS A 357 19.61 -12.34 -28.59
N LYS A 358 19.45 -12.29 -29.92
CA LYS A 358 18.87 -11.14 -30.63
C LYS A 358 17.42 -10.88 -30.21
N ILE A 359 16.62 -11.92 -29.99
CA ILE A 359 15.23 -11.78 -29.52
C ILE A 359 15.19 -11.21 -28.09
N LEU A 360 16.03 -11.73 -27.19
CA LEU A 360 16.12 -11.25 -25.80
C LEU A 360 16.65 -9.81 -25.71
N GLU A 361 17.63 -9.43 -26.54
CA GLU A 361 18.09 -8.05 -26.71
C GLU A 361 16.98 -7.12 -27.24
N TYR A 362 16.23 -7.55 -28.26
CA TYR A 362 15.09 -6.81 -28.81
C TYR A 362 14.03 -6.54 -27.74
N LEU A 363 13.62 -7.57 -26.98
CA LEU A 363 12.63 -7.43 -25.89
C LEU A 363 13.09 -6.51 -24.75
N CYS A 364 14.40 -6.25 -24.61
CA CYS A 364 14.92 -5.29 -23.64
C CYS A 364 15.43 -3.97 -24.26
N SER A 365 15.17 -3.70 -25.54
CA SER A 365 15.49 -2.44 -26.24
C SER A 365 14.29 -1.48 -26.33
N ALA A 366 14.43 -0.35 -27.02
CA ALA A 366 13.31 0.51 -27.41
C ALA A 366 12.44 -0.10 -28.52
N GLN A 367 13.03 -0.80 -29.48
CA GLN A 367 12.34 -1.40 -30.63
C GLN A 367 11.35 -2.49 -30.21
N GLY A 368 11.71 -3.31 -29.22
CA GLY A 368 10.83 -4.35 -28.68
C GLY A 368 9.89 -3.88 -27.57
N GLN A 369 9.76 -2.57 -27.31
CA GLN A 369 8.91 -2.06 -26.23
C GLN A 369 7.44 -2.51 -26.36
N ALA A 370 6.92 -2.65 -27.58
CA ALA A 370 5.57 -3.19 -27.82
C ALA A 370 5.48 -4.68 -27.46
N ALA A 371 6.39 -5.51 -27.98
CA ALA A 371 6.43 -6.95 -27.70
C ALA A 371 6.69 -7.25 -26.20
N PHE A 372 7.49 -6.42 -25.53
CA PHE A 372 7.73 -6.49 -24.08
C PHE A 372 6.49 -6.11 -23.26
N CYS A 373 5.70 -5.13 -23.71
CA CYS A 373 4.38 -4.87 -23.14
C CYS A 373 3.48 -6.10 -23.31
N ASP A 374 3.24 -6.55 -24.54
CA ASP A 374 2.39 -7.71 -24.84
C ASP A 374 2.78 -8.96 -24.02
N LEU A 375 4.08 -9.26 -23.89
CA LEU A 375 4.61 -10.36 -23.09
C LEU A 375 4.25 -10.26 -21.59
N ARG A 376 4.16 -9.04 -21.05
CA ARG A 376 3.75 -8.76 -19.65
C ARG A 376 2.24 -8.67 -19.46
N THR A 377 1.49 -8.30 -20.51
CA THR A 377 0.03 -8.08 -20.42
C THR A 377 -0.79 -9.31 -20.82
N THR A 378 -0.20 -10.29 -21.53
CA THR A 378 -0.95 -11.42 -22.10
C THR A 378 -0.84 -12.71 -21.28
N SER A 379 0.30 -12.97 -20.62
CA SER A 379 0.61 -14.31 -20.09
C SER A 379 1.13 -14.30 -18.65
N HIS A 380 0.60 -15.20 -17.80
CA HIS A 380 1.16 -15.51 -16.48
C HIS A 380 2.39 -16.43 -16.61
N LEU A 381 3.51 -15.85 -17.05
CA LEU A 381 4.72 -16.59 -17.38
C LEU A 381 5.46 -17.14 -16.13
N THR A 382 6.19 -18.24 -16.31
CA THR A 382 7.14 -18.75 -15.30
C THR A 382 8.59 -18.61 -15.77
N ILE A 383 9.54 -18.59 -14.84
CA ILE A 383 10.97 -18.55 -15.18
C ILE A 383 11.40 -19.83 -15.95
N PRO A 384 10.95 -21.05 -15.57
CA PRO A 384 11.15 -22.23 -16.39
C PRO A 384 10.56 -22.16 -17.80
N GLN A 385 9.39 -21.54 -17.99
CA GLN A 385 8.79 -21.34 -19.32
C GLN A 385 9.66 -20.43 -20.19
N ILE A 386 10.18 -19.33 -19.65
CA ILE A 386 11.02 -18.40 -20.42
C ILE A 386 12.39 -19.04 -20.72
N LEU A 387 12.99 -19.79 -19.78
CA LEU A 387 14.23 -20.55 -20.02
C LEU A 387 14.02 -21.68 -21.04
N SER A 388 12.86 -22.35 -21.03
CA SER A 388 12.51 -23.37 -22.02
C SER A 388 12.27 -22.78 -23.42
N ALA A 389 11.77 -21.54 -23.49
CA ALA A 389 11.59 -20.81 -24.74
C ALA A 389 12.93 -20.41 -25.39
N PHE A 390 13.94 -20.12 -24.56
CA PHE A 390 15.30 -19.73 -24.96
C PHE A 390 16.35 -20.72 -24.40
N PRO A 391 16.38 -21.98 -24.89
CA PRO A 391 17.16 -23.07 -24.28
C PRO A 391 18.69 -22.91 -24.37
N SER A 392 19.20 -21.95 -25.14
CA SER A 392 20.61 -21.58 -25.12
C SER A 392 20.96 -20.62 -23.97
N ALA A 393 19.97 -19.95 -23.36
CA ALA A 393 20.15 -18.98 -22.29
C ALA A 393 20.34 -19.66 -20.93
N LYS A 394 21.60 -19.79 -20.49
CA LYS A 394 21.98 -20.50 -19.24
C LYS A 394 22.63 -19.56 -18.23
N PRO A 395 21.89 -18.57 -17.67
CA PRO A 395 22.45 -17.62 -16.73
C PRO A 395 22.90 -18.31 -15.43
N PRO A 396 24.09 -18.02 -14.89
CA PRO A 396 24.50 -18.55 -13.59
C PRO A 396 23.49 -18.18 -12.51
N LEU A 397 23.19 -19.12 -11.59
CA LEU A 397 22.18 -18.92 -10.55
C LEU A 397 22.36 -17.60 -9.74
N PRO A 398 23.58 -17.13 -9.38
CA PRO A 398 23.73 -15.82 -8.72
C PRO A 398 23.26 -14.63 -9.56
N ASN A 399 23.50 -14.65 -10.88
CA ASN A 399 23.04 -13.61 -11.81
C ASN A 399 21.51 -13.60 -11.91
N LEU A 400 20.89 -14.78 -12.01
CA LEU A 400 19.43 -14.90 -12.06
C LEU A 400 18.79 -14.43 -10.74
N LEU A 401 19.28 -14.92 -9.59
CA LEU A 401 18.77 -14.49 -8.28
C LEU A 401 19.01 -12.99 -7.99
N SER A 402 19.96 -12.35 -8.66
CA SER A 402 20.18 -10.89 -8.56
C SER A 402 19.13 -10.04 -9.30
N VAL A 403 18.27 -10.65 -10.12
CA VAL A 403 17.24 -9.94 -10.93
C VAL A 403 15.82 -10.47 -10.75
N LEU A 404 15.63 -11.57 -10.00
CA LEU A 404 14.31 -12.05 -9.60
C LEU A 404 13.77 -11.25 -8.41
N THR A 405 12.45 -11.14 -8.34
CA THR A 405 11.72 -10.61 -7.18
C THR A 405 11.66 -11.64 -6.06
N GLN A 406 11.53 -11.16 -4.82
CA GLN A 406 11.33 -12.03 -3.67
C GLN A 406 9.93 -12.67 -3.64
N LEU A 407 9.83 -13.84 -3.01
CA LEU A 407 8.58 -14.57 -2.83
C LEU A 407 7.74 -13.93 -1.69
N MET A 408 6.63 -13.30 -2.07
CA MET A 408 5.74 -12.62 -1.12
C MET A 408 4.90 -13.60 -0.28
N PRO A 409 4.59 -13.28 1.00
CA PRO A 409 3.54 -13.93 1.76
C PRO A 409 2.17 -13.66 1.12
N ARG A 410 1.21 -14.56 1.32
CA ARG A 410 -0.17 -14.44 0.83
C ARG A 410 -1.12 -14.33 2.03
N PHE A 411 -2.00 -13.33 2.01
CA PHE A 411 -2.91 -13.04 3.12
C PHE A 411 -4.29 -13.66 2.92
N TYR A 412 -4.84 -14.21 4.00
CA TYR A 412 -6.15 -14.89 4.00
C TYR A 412 -7.00 -14.44 5.19
N SER A 413 -8.26 -14.09 4.92
CA SER A 413 -9.21 -13.60 5.94
C SER A 413 -9.75 -14.72 6.82
N LEU A 414 -9.85 -14.47 8.12
CA LEU A 414 -10.34 -15.41 9.12
C LEU A 414 -11.88 -15.50 9.12
N SER A 415 -12.39 -16.73 9.15
CA SER A 415 -13.82 -17.08 9.13
C SER A 415 -14.37 -17.68 10.43
N ASN A 416 -13.56 -17.76 11.48
CA ASN A 416 -13.92 -18.13 12.85
C ASN A 416 -12.87 -17.61 13.88
N ASP A 417 -13.27 -17.40 15.14
CA ASP A 417 -12.36 -17.06 16.25
C ASP A 417 -11.81 -18.33 16.96
N PRO A 418 -10.55 -18.34 17.44
CA PRO A 418 -9.94 -19.50 18.08
C PRO A 418 -10.63 -19.92 19.40
N HIS A 419 -11.21 -18.97 20.14
CA HIS A 419 -12.01 -19.25 21.34
C HIS A 419 -13.38 -19.87 21.05
N ILE A 420 -13.82 -19.85 19.79
CA ILE A 420 -15.16 -20.29 19.39
C ILE A 420 -15.12 -21.69 18.78
N SER A 421 -14.02 -22.05 18.13
CA SER A 421 -13.75 -23.46 17.77
C SER A 421 -13.49 -24.30 19.02
N SER A 422 -12.77 -23.80 20.02
CA SER A 422 -12.45 -24.55 21.26
C SER A 422 -13.67 -24.99 22.07
N ALA A 423 -14.87 -24.46 21.77
CA ALA A 423 -16.14 -24.80 22.41
C ALA A 423 -17.01 -25.80 21.62
N ARG A 424 -16.55 -26.35 20.49
CA ARG A 424 -17.34 -27.31 19.69
C ARG A 424 -17.42 -28.70 20.33
N PRO A 425 -18.59 -29.36 20.33
CA PRO A 425 -18.71 -30.76 20.71
C PRO A 425 -17.75 -31.66 19.92
N GLY A 426 -17.02 -32.52 20.62
CA GLY A 426 -16.06 -33.45 20.01
C GLY A 426 -14.62 -32.94 19.89
N LEU A 427 -14.35 -31.64 20.06
CA LEU A 427 -12.98 -31.14 20.20
C LEU A 427 -12.49 -31.27 21.66
N PRO A 428 -11.21 -31.62 21.90
CA PRO A 428 -10.60 -31.48 23.20
C PRO A 428 -10.62 -30.01 23.64
N GLY A 429 -11.21 -29.72 24.82
CA GLY A 429 -11.56 -28.37 25.30
C GLY A 429 -10.42 -27.40 25.61
N THR A 430 -9.23 -27.63 25.03
CA THR A 430 -8.07 -26.73 25.06
C THR A 430 -7.59 -26.33 23.66
N ARG A 431 -8.05 -26.99 22.59
CA ARG A 431 -7.54 -26.81 21.23
C ARG A 431 -8.13 -25.55 20.58
N ARG A 432 -7.27 -24.70 20.01
CA ARG A 432 -7.63 -23.40 19.40
C ARG A 432 -7.48 -23.50 17.88
N LEU A 433 -8.58 -23.45 17.14
CA LEU A 433 -8.57 -23.54 15.66
C LEU A 433 -9.00 -22.23 15.00
N ILE A 434 -8.21 -21.74 14.06
CA ILE A 434 -8.61 -20.68 13.13
C ILE A 434 -9.05 -21.27 11.79
N GLU A 435 -9.95 -20.57 11.09
CA GLU A 435 -10.58 -21.10 9.88
C GLU A 435 -10.50 -20.11 8.72
N MET A 436 -10.37 -20.62 7.51
CA MET A 436 -10.40 -19.83 6.27
C MET A 436 -10.99 -20.61 5.09
N ALA A 437 -11.16 -19.92 3.96
CA ALA A 437 -11.44 -20.53 2.66
C ALA A 437 -10.46 -20.00 1.60
N VAL A 438 -9.98 -20.88 0.72
CA VAL A 438 -9.06 -20.58 -0.37
C VAL A 438 -9.65 -21.05 -1.68
N THR A 439 -9.97 -20.13 -2.59
CA THR A 439 -10.25 -20.48 -3.99
C THR A 439 -8.94 -20.78 -4.70
N ILE A 440 -8.89 -21.89 -5.42
CA ILE A 440 -7.70 -22.30 -6.18
C ILE A 440 -7.58 -21.40 -7.42
N HIS A 441 -6.48 -20.65 -7.51
CA HIS A 441 -6.13 -19.91 -8.72
C HIS A 441 -5.45 -20.86 -9.70
N GLU A 442 -6.12 -21.12 -10.82
CA GLU A 442 -5.62 -21.89 -11.95
C GLU A 442 -5.37 -20.95 -13.15
N THR A 443 -4.30 -21.19 -13.89
CA THR A 443 -3.98 -20.52 -15.16
C THR A 443 -3.50 -21.57 -16.18
N PRO A 444 -3.67 -21.37 -17.50
CA PRO A 444 -3.18 -22.32 -18.50
C PRO A 444 -1.70 -22.63 -18.33
N ASP A 445 -1.32 -23.87 -18.61
CA ASP A 445 0.06 -24.34 -18.55
C ASP A 445 0.61 -24.62 -19.95
N TRP A 446 1.91 -24.40 -20.13
CA TRP A 446 2.57 -24.49 -21.43
C TRP A 446 3.05 -25.91 -21.76
N HIS A 447 3.22 -26.76 -20.74
CA HIS A 447 3.75 -28.12 -20.89
C HIS A 447 2.86 -29.04 -21.75
N ALA A 448 1.54 -28.82 -21.77
CA ALA A 448 0.61 -29.60 -22.59
C ALA A 448 -0.68 -28.82 -22.92
N PRO A 449 -1.28 -28.98 -24.12
CA PRO A 449 -2.53 -28.31 -24.49
C PRO A 449 -3.67 -28.61 -23.51
N GLY A 450 -4.25 -27.56 -22.93
CA GLY A 450 -5.35 -27.67 -21.96
C GLY A 450 -4.93 -28.04 -20.53
N ALA A 451 -3.63 -28.24 -20.26
CA ALA A 451 -3.11 -28.33 -18.91
C ALA A 451 -3.26 -27.00 -18.16
N LYS A 452 -3.23 -27.08 -16.82
CA LYS A 452 -3.37 -25.95 -15.92
C LYS A 452 -2.34 -26.04 -14.80
N ARG A 453 -1.75 -24.90 -14.45
CA ARG A 453 -0.87 -24.72 -13.30
C ARG A 453 -1.57 -23.85 -12.25
N THR A 454 -1.26 -24.08 -10.97
CA THR A 454 -1.79 -23.26 -9.88
C THR A 454 -0.85 -22.12 -9.50
N GLY A 455 -1.41 -21.02 -8.98
CA GLY A 455 -0.61 -19.94 -8.40
C GLY A 455 -0.02 -20.35 -7.03
N VAL A 456 1.18 -19.85 -6.69
CA VAL A 456 1.99 -20.30 -5.53
C VAL A 456 1.18 -20.57 -4.26
N GLY A 457 0.51 -19.54 -3.72
CA GLY A 457 -0.17 -19.64 -2.42
C GLY A 457 -1.36 -20.60 -2.43
N SER A 458 -2.27 -20.46 -3.39
CA SER A 458 -3.43 -21.35 -3.48
C SER A 458 -3.04 -22.78 -3.85
N GLY A 459 -2.02 -22.97 -4.70
CA GLY A 459 -1.49 -24.28 -5.07
C GLY A 459 -0.76 -24.98 -3.92
N PHE A 460 -0.09 -24.22 -3.05
CA PHE A 460 0.47 -24.77 -1.80
C PHE A 460 -0.64 -25.29 -0.89
N MET A 461 -1.68 -24.48 -0.65
CA MET A 461 -2.83 -24.88 0.16
C MET A 461 -3.59 -26.07 -0.46
N GLU A 462 -3.73 -26.11 -1.79
CA GLU A 462 -4.28 -27.25 -2.53
C GLU A 462 -3.46 -28.54 -2.30
N ARG A 463 -2.13 -28.49 -2.47
CA ARG A 463 -1.27 -29.69 -2.30
C ARG A 463 -1.40 -30.28 -0.89
N ILE A 464 -1.47 -29.43 0.14
CA ILE A 464 -1.70 -29.88 1.51
C ILE A 464 -3.12 -30.46 1.67
N ALA A 465 -4.15 -29.78 1.15
CA ALA A 465 -5.54 -30.27 1.21
C ALA A 465 -5.71 -31.62 0.52
N HIS A 466 -5.12 -31.81 -0.66
CA HIS A 466 -5.17 -33.08 -1.38
C HIS A 466 -4.49 -34.21 -0.58
N GLN A 467 -3.34 -33.95 0.07
CA GLN A 467 -2.69 -34.93 0.95
C GLN A 467 -3.57 -35.30 2.16
N PHE A 468 -4.19 -34.31 2.80
CA PHE A 468 -5.11 -34.53 3.92
C PHE A 468 -6.35 -35.34 3.50
N ILE A 469 -7.04 -34.91 2.45
CA ILE A 469 -8.30 -35.50 1.97
C ILE A 469 -8.08 -36.92 1.40
N THR A 470 -6.96 -37.15 0.70
CA THR A 470 -6.65 -38.50 0.18
C THR A 470 -6.36 -39.47 1.33
N ALA A 471 -5.67 -39.03 2.39
CA ALA A 471 -5.43 -39.86 3.57
C ALA A 471 -6.73 -40.24 4.29
N GLU A 472 -7.67 -39.29 4.51
CA GLU A 472 -8.99 -39.64 5.08
C GLU A 472 -9.76 -40.63 4.19
N GLN A 473 -9.66 -40.52 2.86
CA GLN A 473 -10.28 -41.45 1.91
C GLN A 473 -9.64 -42.84 1.89
N GLU A 474 -8.33 -42.94 2.18
CA GLU A 474 -7.59 -44.20 2.33
C GLU A 474 -7.75 -44.83 3.73
N GLY A 475 -8.47 -44.16 4.65
CA GLY A 475 -8.65 -44.62 6.04
C GLY A 475 -7.42 -44.38 6.94
N ILE A 476 -6.55 -43.46 6.54
CA ILE A 476 -5.34 -43.04 7.26
C ILE A 476 -5.70 -41.78 8.07
N GLU A 477 -5.61 -41.83 9.39
CA GLU A 477 -5.81 -40.65 10.27
C GLU A 477 -4.73 -39.58 9.99
N PRO A 478 -5.04 -38.48 9.27
CA PRO A 478 -3.98 -37.61 8.77
C PRO A 478 -3.36 -36.79 9.90
N ARG A 479 -4.15 -36.51 10.95
CA ARG A 479 -3.76 -35.71 12.13
C ARG A 479 -2.67 -36.37 12.98
N GLU A 480 -2.53 -37.70 12.89
CA GLU A 480 -1.52 -38.48 13.63
C GLU A 480 -0.36 -38.92 12.73
N ILE A 481 -0.64 -39.17 11.44
CA ILE A 481 0.32 -39.81 10.51
C ILE A 481 0.99 -38.79 9.57
N LEU A 482 0.31 -37.70 9.19
CA LEU A 482 0.86 -36.68 8.30
C LEU A 482 1.20 -35.39 9.06
N ASP A 483 2.49 -35.07 9.15
CA ASP A 483 3.01 -33.82 9.73
C ASP A 483 2.80 -32.63 8.77
N LEU A 484 1.53 -32.35 8.43
CA LEU A 484 1.13 -31.27 7.52
C LEU A 484 1.19 -29.92 8.21
N ARG A 485 1.99 -29.00 7.64
CA ARG A 485 2.31 -27.69 8.23
C ARG A 485 2.00 -26.55 7.28
N VAL A 486 1.45 -25.47 7.85
CA VAL A 486 1.23 -24.19 7.17
C VAL A 486 2.12 -23.14 7.86
N PRO A 487 3.20 -22.67 7.22
CA PRO A 487 4.03 -21.59 7.75
C PRO A 487 3.25 -20.27 7.68
N MET A 488 2.90 -19.71 8.83
CA MET A 488 2.08 -18.50 8.93
C MET A 488 2.47 -17.60 10.09
N PHE A 489 2.08 -16.33 10.01
CA PHE A 489 2.21 -15.34 11.08
C PHE A 489 0.87 -14.60 11.28
N ARG A 490 0.64 -14.11 12.50
CA ARG A 490 -0.51 -13.24 12.84
C ARG A 490 -0.39 -11.93 12.05
N GLY A 491 -1.34 -11.69 11.15
CA GLY A 491 -1.38 -10.48 10.32
C GLY A 491 -2.27 -9.39 10.91
N LEU A 492 -2.97 -8.65 10.06
CA LEU A 492 -3.77 -7.47 10.43
C LEU A 492 -5.05 -7.84 11.20
N MET A 493 -4.94 -8.12 12.50
CA MET A 493 -6.06 -8.38 13.42
C MET A 493 -6.82 -7.11 13.87
N ALA A 494 -6.36 -5.93 13.45
CA ALA A 494 -6.93 -4.62 13.80
C ALA A 494 -7.45 -3.83 12.58
N ASN A 495 -7.81 -4.54 11.51
CA ASN A 495 -8.34 -3.95 10.28
C ASN A 495 -9.79 -3.41 10.46
N PRO A 496 -10.34 -2.61 9.53
CA PRO A 496 -11.67 -2.02 9.66
C PRO A 496 -12.80 -3.05 9.88
N LEU A 497 -12.73 -4.20 9.19
CA LEU A 497 -13.70 -5.30 9.31
C LEU A 497 -13.76 -5.83 10.76
N SER A 498 -12.60 -6.20 11.31
CA SER A 498 -12.47 -6.77 12.67
C SER A 498 -12.69 -5.74 13.78
N LYS A 499 -12.45 -4.45 13.54
CA LYS A 499 -12.77 -3.36 14.47
C LYS A 499 -14.28 -3.10 14.56
N GLN A 500 -14.94 -2.81 13.45
CA GLN A 500 -16.32 -2.29 13.44
C GLN A 500 -17.41 -3.37 13.60
N PHE A 501 -17.05 -4.66 13.62
CA PHE A 501 -18.02 -5.74 13.80
C PHE A 501 -18.71 -5.79 15.19
N GLY A 502 -18.13 -5.16 16.22
CA GLY A 502 -18.50 -5.40 17.63
C GLY A 502 -19.85 -4.84 18.15
N GLY A 503 -20.64 -4.14 17.34
CA GLY A 503 -21.94 -3.57 17.77
C GLY A 503 -23.09 -4.59 17.83
N GLU A 504 -24.26 -4.15 18.32
CA GLU A 504 -25.53 -4.92 18.31
C GLU A 504 -26.56 -4.41 17.27
N GLY A 505 -26.24 -3.33 16.55
CA GLY A 505 -27.08 -2.71 15.52
C GLY A 505 -27.24 -3.56 14.25
N PRO A 506 -28.14 -3.17 13.34
CA PRO A 506 -28.40 -3.93 12.12
C PRO A 506 -27.20 -3.94 11.17
N MET A 507 -27.04 -5.01 10.38
CA MET A 507 -25.96 -5.10 9.39
C MET A 507 -26.35 -5.76 8.07
N VAL A 508 -25.85 -5.20 6.96
CA VAL A 508 -25.87 -5.84 5.64
C VAL A 508 -24.45 -6.31 5.27
N LEU A 509 -24.30 -7.57 4.91
CA LEU A 509 -23.04 -8.23 4.55
C LEU A 509 -23.09 -8.59 3.06
N ILE A 510 -22.20 -8.04 2.24
CA ILE A 510 -22.24 -8.16 0.77
C ILE A 510 -20.97 -8.87 0.31
N GLY A 511 -21.08 -10.18 0.00
CA GLY A 511 -19.94 -11.07 -0.19
C GLY A 511 -20.00 -11.86 -1.49
N ALA A 512 -18.95 -11.80 -2.32
CA ALA A 512 -18.86 -12.57 -3.55
C ALA A 512 -17.82 -13.71 -3.43
N GLY A 513 -18.22 -14.95 -3.71
CA GLY A 513 -17.38 -16.14 -3.54
C GLY A 513 -16.79 -16.24 -2.14
N VAL A 514 -15.45 -16.39 -2.04
CA VAL A 514 -14.72 -16.41 -0.75
C VAL A 514 -14.82 -15.11 0.06
N GLY A 515 -15.40 -14.03 -0.47
CA GLY A 515 -15.83 -12.88 0.33
C GLY A 515 -16.83 -13.24 1.44
N MET A 516 -17.50 -14.38 1.34
CA MET A 516 -18.32 -14.97 2.41
C MET A 516 -17.50 -15.40 3.64
N ALA A 517 -16.19 -15.64 3.54
CA ALA A 517 -15.37 -16.19 4.63
C ALA A 517 -15.44 -15.37 5.93
N PRO A 518 -15.11 -14.07 5.99
CA PRO A 518 -15.26 -13.30 7.24
C PRO A 518 -16.72 -13.19 7.70
N PHE A 519 -17.69 -13.15 6.78
CA PHE A 519 -19.10 -13.03 7.10
C PHE A 519 -19.69 -14.28 7.76
N ARG A 520 -19.19 -15.48 7.44
CA ARG A 520 -19.52 -16.71 8.18
C ARG A 520 -19.22 -16.55 9.67
N GLY A 521 -18.01 -16.11 10.02
CA GLY A 521 -17.62 -15.89 11.41
C GLY A 521 -18.44 -14.78 12.08
N PHE A 522 -18.72 -13.68 11.36
CA PHE A 522 -19.58 -12.61 11.88
C PHE A 522 -20.99 -13.09 12.22
N ILE A 523 -21.61 -13.89 11.35
CA ILE A 523 -22.95 -14.45 11.58
C ILE A 523 -22.92 -15.45 12.73
N LEU A 524 -21.99 -16.42 12.74
CA LEU A 524 -21.86 -17.42 13.80
C LEU A 524 -21.59 -16.78 15.18
N ASN A 525 -20.87 -15.66 15.22
CA ASN A 525 -20.63 -14.92 16.46
C ASN A 525 -21.90 -14.24 16.97
N ARG A 526 -22.68 -13.59 16.09
CA ARG A 526 -23.91 -12.90 16.47
C ARG A 526 -25.08 -13.83 16.78
N LEU A 527 -25.19 -14.98 16.11
CA LEU A 527 -26.25 -15.98 16.39
C LEU A 527 -26.19 -16.57 17.82
N LYS A 528 -25.08 -16.38 18.54
CA LYS A 528 -24.99 -16.69 19.99
C LYS A 528 -25.85 -15.76 20.86
N ASN A 529 -26.20 -14.58 20.36
CA ASN A 529 -27.05 -13.61 21.03
C ASN A 529 -28.41 -13.56 20.30
N ALA A 530 -29.46 -14.05 20.95
CA ALA A 530 -30.80 -14.10 20.37
C ALA A 530 -31.32 -12.72 19.91
N ASN A 531 -30.86 -11.62 20.54
CA ASN A 531 -31.23 -10.25 20.16
C ASN A 531 -30.61 -9.77 18.84
N CYS A 532 -29.74 -10.58 18.20
CA CYS A 532 -29.00 -10.22 16.99
C CYS A 532 -29.42 -11.02 15.74
N ALA A 533 -30.19 -12.11 15.85
CA ALA A 533 -30.55 -12.95 14.70
C ALA A 533 -31.32 -12.15 13.63
N ASN A 534 -32.38 -11.44 14.05
CA ASN A 534 -33.28 -10.69 13.16
C ASN A 534 -32.71 -9.31 12.73
N LYS A 535 -31.38 -9.15 12.75
CA LYS A 535 -30.65 -7.89 12.49
C LYS A 535 -29.50 -8.05 11.48
N ILE A 536 -29.46 -9.16 10.74
CA ILE A 536 -28.37 -9.50 9.83
C ILE A 536 -28.96 -9.89 8.48
N TRP A 537 -28.46 -9.28 7.41
CA TRP A 537 -28.78 -9.65 6.04
C TRP A 537 -27.48 -9.93 5.29
N LEU A 538 -27.43 -11.04 4.57
CA LEU A 538 -26.27 -11.49 3.80
C LEU A 538 -26.66 -11.64 2.33
N ILE A 539 -25.98 -10.90 1.44
CA ILE A 539 -26.10 -11.02 -0.01
C ILE A 539 -24.85 -11.78 -0.51
N GLN A 540 -25.02 -13.06 -0.84
CA GLN A 540 -23.94 -13.95 -1.30
C GLN A 540 -23.96 -14.12 -2.83
N GLY A 541 -22.91 -13.64 -3.51
CA GLY A 541 -22.73 -13.77 -4.95
C GLY A 541 -21.99 -15.04 -5.37
N VAL A 542 -22.61 -15.85 -6.23
CA VAL A 542 -22.09 -17.12 -6.75
C VAL A 542 -22.31 -17.25 -8.28
N ARG A 543 -21.88 -18.36 -8.89
CA ARG A 543 -22.21 -18.69 -10.29
C ARG A 543 -23.49 -19.49 -10.36
N ASP A 544 -23.49 -20.62 -9.65
CA ASP A 544 -24.52 -21.64 -9.64
C ASP A 544 -24.64 -22.18 -8.22
N SER A 545 -25.80 -22.01 -7.58
CA SER A 545 -26.04 -22.45 -6.20
C SER A 545 -25.83 -23.96 -6.01
N MET A 546 -25.99 -24.75 -7.08
CA MET A 546 -25.77 -26.19 -7.01
C MET A 546 -24.27 -26.56 -6.93
N LEU A 547 -23.35 -25.68 -7.33
CA LEU A 547 -21.92 -26.00 -7.51
C LEU A 547 -20.96 -25.15 -6.66
N ASP A 548 -21.18 -23.84 -6.54
CA ASP A 548 -20.26 -22.90 -5.85
C ASP A 548 -20.89 -22.03 -4.75
N GLU A 549 -22.00 -22.48 -4.16
CA GLU A 549 -22.54 -21.93 -2.91
C GLU A 549 -21.73 -22.36 -1.68
N LEU A 550 -20.69 -21.57 -1.38
CA LEU A 550 -19.85 -21.79 -0.20
C LEU A 550 -20.68 -21.74 1.10
N TYR A 551 -20.44 -22.70 1.98
CA TYR A 551 -21.03 -22.81 3.32
C TYR A 551 -22.58 -22.93 3.36
N SER A 552 -23.19 -23.46 2.30
CA SER A 552 -24.62 -23.78 2.26
C SER A 552 -25.02 -24.76 3.38
N GLY A 553 -26.02 -24.39 4.20
CA GLY A 553 -26.53 -25.18 5.32
C GLY A 553 -25.81 -24.97 6.65
N GLU A 554 -24.69 -24.22 6.71
CA GLU A 554 -23.94 -23.99 7.95
C GLU A 554 -24.58 -22.90 8.85
N LEU A 555 -25.62 -22.19 8.41
CA LEU A 555 -26.33 -21.19 9.22
C LEU A 555 -27.62 -21.71 9.86
N GLY A 556 -27.97 -22.98 9.64
CA GLY A 556 -29.15 -23.64 10.24
C GLY A 556 -30.48 -23.06 9.75
N ASP A 557 -31.51 -23.13 10.61
CA ASP A 557 -32.88 -22.74 10.23
C ASP A 557 -32.99 -21.27 9.80
N HIS A 558 -32.19 -20.37 10.39
CA HIS A 558 -32.12 -18.95 10.05
C HIS A 558 -31.53 -18.64 8.67
N GLU A 559 -30.93 -19.62 7.97
CA GLU A 559 -30.27 -19.37 6.69
C GLU A 559 -31.23 -18.78 5.65
N ARG A 560 -32.50 -19.16 5.67
CA ARG A 560 -33.53 -18.64 4.74
C ARG A 560 -33.98 -17.21 5.04
N GLU A 561 -33.76 -16.75 6.26
CA GLU A 561 -34.15 -15.43 6.75
C GLU A 561 -33.00 -14.43 6.57
N ILE A 562 -31.77 -14.88 6.85
CA ILE A 562 -30.56 -14.06 6.83
C ILE A 562 -29.90 -14.03 5.44
N LYS A 563 -29.84 -15.15 4.71
CA LYS A 563 -28.98 -15.31 3.52
C LYS A 563 -29.76 -15.31 2.21
N LYS A 564 -29.42 -14.36 1.34
CA LYS A 564 -29.88 -14.24 -0.04
C LYS A 564 -28.75 -14.62 -1.01
N VAL A 565 -28.96 -15.66 -1.81
CA VAL A 565 -27.99 -16.14 -2.81
C VAL A 565 -28.31 -15.57 -4.19
N VAL A 566 -27.32 -14.96 -4.83
CA VAL A 566 -27.41 -14.31 -6.14
C VAL A 566 -26.55 -15.06 -7.16
N GLN A 567 -27.13 -15.44 -8.29
CA GLN A 567 -26.52 -16.37 -9.23
C GLN A 567 -26.27 -15.73 -10.60
N SER A 568 -25.01 -15.60 -10.96
CA SER A 568 -24.59 -15.00 -12.23
C SER A 568 -24.76 -15.93 -13.45
N ARG A 569 -24.96 -17.25 -13.25
CA ARG A 569 -25.17 -18.25 -14.32
C ARG A 569 -26.42 -19.10 -14.10
N LYS A 570 -27.60 -18.48 -14.06
CA LYS A 570 -28.86 -19.22 -13.98
C LYS A 570 -29.13 -20.07 -15.23
N THR A 571 -29.23 -21.39 -15.07
CA THR A 571 -29.64 -22.31 -16.15
C THR A 571 -31.05 -21.97 -16.64
N ARG A 572 -31.21 -21.80 -17.96
CA ARG A 572 -32.44 -21.26 -18.58
C ARG A 572 -33.58 -22.27 -18.62
N VAL A 573 -34.75 -21.79 -18.19
CA VAL A 573 -36.01 -21.98 -18.93
C VAL A 573 -36.29 -20.66 -19.67
N SER A 574 -37.02 -20.70 -20.79
CA SER A 574 -37.53 -19.54 -21.56
C SER A 574 -36.54 -18.50 -22.12
N GLY A 575 -35.30 -18.88 -22.47
CA GLY A 575 -34.61 -18.26 -23.63
C GLY A 575 -33.98 -16.86 -23.49
N GLN A 576 -34.11 -16.17 -22.36
CA GLN A 576 -33.33 -14.96 -22.04
C GLN A 576 -32.39 -15.23 -20.86
N THR A 577 -31.23 -14.54 -20.80
CA THR A 577 -30.36 -14.55 -19.62
C THR A 577 -30.09 -13.12 -19.20
N GLU A 578 -30.58 -12.75 -18.04
CA GLU A 578 -30.11 -11.61 -17.28
C GLU A 578 -29.17 -12.19 -16.21
N ALA A 579 -27.87 -11.96 -16.36
CA ALA A 579 -26.87 -12.41 -15.40
C ALA A 579 -26.93 -11.48 -14.18
N LYS A 580 -27.33 -12.01 -13.02
CA LYS A 580 -27.50 -11.20 -11.80
C LYS A 580 -26.28 -11.31 -10.88
N TYR A 581 -25.88 -10.18 -10.34
CA TYR A 581 -24.74 -10.00 -9.45
C TYR A 581 -25.19 -9.33 -8.14
N VAL A 582 -24.32 -9.30 -7.13
CA VAL A 582 -24.67 -8.81 -5.79
C VAL A 582 -25.20 -7.37 -5.80
N GLN A 583 -24.68 -6.50 -6.68
CA GLN A 583 -25.16 -5.12 -6.81
C GLN A 583 -26.59 -5.00 -7.34
N ASP A 584 -27.10 -6.00 -8.07
CA ASP A 584 -28.47 -6.00 -8.57
C ASP A 584 -29.43 -6.38 -7.45
N GLU A 585 -29.04 -7.35 -6.60
CA GLU A 585 -29.77 -7.69 -5.39
C GLU A 585 -29.68 -6.57 -4.34
N VAL A 586 -28.56 -5.84 -4.23
CA VAL A 586 -28.48 -4.63 -3.40
C VAL A 586 -29.56 -3.61 -3.80
N ARG A 587 -29.77 -3.37 -5.10
CA ARG A 587 -30.89 -2.54 -5.61
C ARG A 587 -32.28 -3.13 -5.33
N MET A 588 -32.45 -4.46 -5.40
CA MET A 588 -33.69 -5.12 -4.97
C MET A 588 -33.96 -4.94 -3.47
N GLN A 589 -32.91 -4.95 -2.64
CA GLN A 589 -32.97 -4.86 -1.18
C GLN A 589 -32.92 -3.41 -0.67
N ALA A 590 -33.23 -2.42 -1.53
CA ALA A 590 -33.06 -0.99 -1.25
C ALA A 590 -33.69 -0.52 0.06
N ASP A 591 -34.87 -1.03 0.42
CA ASP A 591 -35.55 -0.69 1.69
C ASP A 591 -34.73 -1.12 2.92
N ILE A 592 -34.17 -2.33 2.88
CA ILE A 592 -33.32 -2.87 3.96
C ILE A 592 -31.97 -2.15 3.99
N VAL A 593 -31.34 -1.92 2.84
CA VAL A 593 -30.08 -1.15 2.74
C VAL A 593 -30.25 0.25 3.33
N TRP A 594 -31.33 0.93 2.98
CA TRP A 594 -31.65 2.28 3.46
C TRP A 594 -31.99 2.30 4.96
N PHE A 595 -32.76 1.32 5.44
CA PHE A 595 -33.04 1.15 6.87
C PHE A 595 -31.75 0.93 7.68
N VAL A 596 -30.87 0.03 7.23
CA VAL A 596 -29.64 -0.29 7.95
C VAL A 596 -28.70 0.91 8.00
N ILE A 597 -28.43 1.60 6.89
CA ILE A 597 -27.45 2.70 6.89
C ILE A 597 -27.91 3.94 7.67
N ASN A 598 -29.22 4.09 7.91
CA ASN A 598 -29.77 5.19 8.72
C ASN A 598 -30.00 4.82 10.20
N ALA A 599 -29.79 3.56 10.59
CA ALA A 599 -29.82 3.17 12.00
C ALA A 599 -28.55 3.64 12.74
N LEU A 600 -28.69 4.04 14.01
CA LEU A 600 -27.61 4.66 14.81
C LEU A 600 -26.33 3.80 14.91
N ASP A 601 -26.48 2.49 15.11
CA ASP A 601 -25.37 1.50 15.14
C ASP A 601 -25.38 0.60 13.88
N GLY A 602 -26.00 1.07 12.80
CA GLY A 602 -26.17 0.35 11.54
C GLY A 602 -24.90 0.31 10.69
N ARG A 603 -24.62 -0.83 10.05
CA ARG A 603 -23.38 -1.03 9.27
C ARG A 603 -23.56 -1.84 7.98
N ILE A 604 -22.81 -1.50 6.94
CA ILE A 604 -22.73 -2.26 5.70
C ILE A 604 -21.28 -2.69 5.46
N PHE A 605 -21.07 -3.99 5.26
CA PHE A 605 -19.74 -4.57 5.02
C PHE A 605 -19.67 -5.19 3.62
N VAL A 606 -18.58 -4.95 2.87
CA VAL A 606 -18.39 -5.47 1.51
C VAL A 606 -17.07 -6.23 1.41
N CYS A 607 -17.12 -7.50 1.00
CA CYS A 607 -15.94 -8.36 0.90
C CYS A 607 -15.88 -9.17 -0.41
N GLY A 608 -14.70 -9.20 -1.03
CA GLY A 608 -14.45 -9.83 -2.32
C GLY A 608 -13.54 -8.95 -3.19
N SER A 609 -13.70 -9.04 -4.52
CA SER A 609 -12.94 -8.22 -5.47
C SER A 609 -13.37 -6.75 -5.42
N SER A 610 -12.48 -5.84 -5.04
CA SER A 610 -12.76 -4.39 -5.09
C SER A 610 -13.10 -3.95 -6.52
N LYS A 611 -12.30 -4.39 -7.50
CA LYS A 611 -12.54 -4.16 -8.93
C LYS A 611 -13.74 -4.98 -9.42
N GLY A 612 -14.64 -4.36 -10.18
CA GLY A 612 -15.88 -4.92 -10.69
C GLY A 612 -16.98 -5.07 -9.63
N MET A 613 -16.74 -5.83 -8.55
CA MET A 613 -17.77 -6.10 -7.54
C MET A 613 -17.89 -4.97 -6.53
N GLY A 614 -16.80 -4.54 -5.88
CA GLY A 614 -16.83 -3.42 -4.94
C GLY A 614 -17.27 -2.10 -5.61
N GLU A 615 -16.74 -1.83 -6.81
CA GLU A 615 -17.17 -0.74 -7.68
C GLU A 615 -18.67 -0.82 -8.00
N GLY A 616 -19.16 -1.96 -8.51
CA GLY A 616 -20.58 -2.13 -8.86
C GLY A 616 -21.54 -2.03 -7.65
N VAL A 617 -21.10 -2.49 -6.47
CA VAL A 617 -21.85 -2.33 -5.21
C VAL A 617 -21.87 -0.87 -4.76
N MET A 618 -20.77 -0.13 -4.89
CA MET A 618 -20.74 1.31 -4.57
C MET A 618 -21.76 2.08 -5.43
N GLU A 619 -21.80 1.84 -6.74
CA GLU A 619 -22.79 2.48 -7.63
C GLU A 619 -24.23 2.11 -7.26
N ALA A 620 -24.50 0.85 -6.86
CA ALA A 620 -25.82 0.45 -6.38
C ALA A 620 -26.21 1.15 -5.06
N LEU A 621 -25.25 1.36 -4.15
CA LEU A 621 -25.46 2.11 -2.91
C LEU A 621 -25.71 3.60 -3.19
N ILE A 622 -25.08 4.19 -4.21
CA ILE A 622 -25.33 5.56 -4.68
C ILE A 622 -26.75 5.67 -5.25
N ASP A 623 -27.15 4.78 -6.16
CA ASP A 623 -28.51 4.77 -6.74
C ASP A 623 -29.60 4.69 -5.64
N ILE A 624 -29.38 3.85 -4.63
CA ILE A 624 -30.27 3.71 -3.47
C ILE A 624 -30.36 5.03 -2.69
N THR A 625 -29.22 5.67 -2.41
CA THR A 625 -29.17 6.93 -1.67
C THR A 625 -29.82 8.09 -2.44
N MET A 626 -29.63 8.16 -3.76
CA MET A 626 -30.31 9.14 -4.61
C MET A 626 -31.84 8.97 -4.54
N GLN A 627 -32.36 7.75 -4.78
CA GLN A 627 -33.81 7.53 -4.86
C GLN A 627 -34.52 7.43 -3.49
N LYS A 628 -33.86 6.96 -2.43
CA LYS A 628 -34.45 6.84 -1.07
C LYS A 628 -34.17 8.06 -0.18
N GLY A 629 -33.05 8.75 -0.38
CA GLY A 629 -32.72 10.00 0.30
C GLY A 629 -33.21 11.26 -0.41
N ASN A 630 -33.60 11.16 -1.69
CA ASN A 630 -33.88 12.31 -2.57
C ASN A 630 -32.66 13.25 -2.66
N LEU A 631 -31.48 12.67 -2.87
CA LEU A 631 -30.19 13.37 -2.97
C LEU A 631 -29.68 13.39 -4.42
N SER A 632 -28.82 14.36 -4.74
CA SER A 632 -28.01 14.37 -5.97
C SER A 632 -27.00 13.21 -5.98
N ARG A 633 -26.34 12.96 -7.11
CA ARG A 633 -25.28 11.94 -7.18
C ARG A 633 -24.08 12.35 -6.33
N GLU A 634 -23.74 13.63 -6.36
CA GLU A 634 -22.65 14.26 -5.63
C GLU A 634 -22.90 14.20 -4.11
N GLU A 635 -24.10 14.58 -3.67
CA GLU A 635 -24.57 14.44 -2.29
C GLU A 635 -24.57 12.97 -1.83
N ALA A 636 -24.93 12.03 -2.71
CA ALA A 636 -24.87 10.60 -2.43
C ALA A 636 -23.42 10.06 -2.33
N HIS A 637 -22.49 10.56 -3.15
CA HIS A 637 -21.06 10.25 -3.01
C HIS A 637 -20.52 10.78 -1.66
N GLU A 638 -20.87 12.01 -1.27
CA GLU A 638 -20.47 12.60 0.02
C GLU A 638 -21.07 11.82 1.20
N PHE A 639 -22.36 11.46 1.13
CA PHE A 639 -23.03 10.62 2.13
C PHE A 639 -22.25 9.32 2.37
N TRP A 640 -21.87 8.59 1.32
CA TRP A 640 -21.10 7.36 1.48
C TRP A 640 -19.64 7.57 1.90
N ALA A 641 -19.03 8.72 1.57
CA ALA A 641 -17.71 9.10 2.11
C ALA A 641 -17.80 9.33 3.63
N ASN A 642 -18.81 10.06 4.11
CA ASN A 642 -19.05 10.30 5.52
C ASN A 642 -19.36 8.97 6.26
N LYS A 643 -20.27 8.14 5.73
CA LYS A 643 -20.56 6.80 6.29
C LYS A 643 -19.33 5.89 6.36
N LYS A 644 -18.37 6.04 5.45
CA LYS A 644 -17.09 5.32 5.47
C LYS A 644 -16.16 5.85 6.57
N ASN A 645 -16.09 7.16 6.75
CA ASN A 645 -15.31 7.82 7.80
C ASN A 645 -15.85 7.46 9.21
N ASP A 646 -17.17 7.44 9.37
CA ASP A 646 -17.87 7.02 10.59
C ASP A 646 -17.72 5.52 10.92
N GLY A 647 -17.15 4.72 10.00
CA GLY A 647 -17.05 3.27 10.13
C GLY A 647 -18.39 2.55 10.01
N GLN A 648 -19.41 3.18 9.42
CA GLN A 648 -20.70 2.56 9.09
C GLN A 648 -20.68 1.85 7.72
N TYR A 649 -19.82 2.27 6.79
CA TYR A 649 -19.56 1.56 5.52
C TYR A 649 -18.14 1.00 5.48
N ILE A 650 -18.01 -0.33 5.46
CA ILE A 650 -16.73 -1.04 5.50
C ILE A 650 -16.58 -1.98 4.29
N ALA A 651 -16.15 -1.41 3.16
CA ALA A 651 -15.52 -2.19 2.10
C ALA A 651 -14.07 -2.55 2.48
N ASN A 652 -13.51 -3.58 1.86
CA ASN A 652 -12.08 -3.93 1.98
C ASN A 652 -11.20 -2.74 1.49
N ILE A 653 -10.61 -1.98 2.41
CA ILE A 653 -9.94 -0.71 2.09
C ILE A 653 -8.56 -0.94 1.47
N HIS A 654 -8.52 -1.06 0.15
CA HIS A 654 -7.30 -0.83 -0.63
C HIS A 654 -7.24 0.66 -1.02
N PHE A 655 -6.50 1.45 -0.23
CA PHE A 655 -6.11 2.80 -0.67
C PHE A 655 -4.95 2.68 -1.67
N ARG A 656 -5.11 3.29 -2.84
CA ARG A 656 -4.04 3.49 -3.83
C ARG A 656 -4.03 4.98 -4.15
N PRO A 657 -2.93 5.72 -3.91
CA PRO A 657 -2.86 7.12 -4.28
C PRO A 657 -2.86 7.26 -5.80
N ASN A 658 -3.52 8.30 -6.31
CA ASN A 658 -3.40 8.69 -7.71
C ASN A 658 -2.00 9.29 -7.92
N VAL A 659 -1.17 8.65 -8.75
CA VAL A 659 0.21 9.07 -9.00
C VAL A 659 0.32 9.68 -10.38
N VAL A 660 0.47 11.01 -10.42
CA VAL A 660 0.66 11.84 -11.61
C VAL A 660 2.09 12.41 -11.66
N LYS A 661 2.50 12.94 -12.81
CA LYS A 661 3.87 13.44 -13.07
C LYS A 661 4.00 14.95 -12.86
N SER A 662 2.91 15.70 -12.88
CA SER A 662 2.88 17.15 -12.61
C SER A 662 1.59 17.56 -11.88
N CYS A 663 1.59 18.75 -11.29
CA CYS A 663 0.37 19.33 -10.69
C CYS A 663 -0.63 19.82 -11.75
N GLU A 664 -0.19 20.03 -13.00
CA GLU A 664 -1.06 20.27 -14.16
C GLU A 664 -1.79 18.99 -14.59
N GLU A 665 -1.12 17.83 -14.57
CA GLU A 665 -1.78 16.52 -14.72
C GLU A 665 -2.76 16.28 -13.55
N ALA A 666 -2.39 16.64 -12.31
CA ALA A 666 -3.29 16.55 -11.15
C ALA A 666 -4.60 17.36 -11.35
N ALA A 667 -4.48 18.65 -11.70
CA ALA A 667 -5.61 19.57 -11.87
C ALA A 667 -6.40 19.38 -13.18
N SER A 668 -5.99 18.45 -14.05
CA SER A 668 -6.72 18.08 -15.27
C SER A 668 -7.45 16.73 -15.17
N VAL A 669 -7.18 15.94 -14.13
CA VAL A 669 -7.86 14.65 -13.88
C VAL A 669 -9.21 14.85 -13.19
N ASP A 670 -9.34 15.87 -12.34
CA ASP A 670 -10.55 16.23 -11.61
C ASP A 670 -10.68 17.75 -11.58
N SER A 671 -11.90 18.28 -11.74
CA SER A 671 -12.21 19.70 -11.63
C SER A 671 -12.41 20.18 -10.18
N THR A 672 -12.46 19.25 -9.23
CA THR A 672 -12.63 19.53 -7.79
C THR A 672 -11.38 20.21 -7.23
N PRO A 673 -11.51 21.39 -6.58
CA PRO A 673 -10.42 22.05 -5.88
C PRO A 673 -9.73 21.16 -4.84
N PHE A 674 -8.42 21.30 -4.68
CA PHE A 674 -7.67 20.60 -3.62
C PHE A 674 -7.76 21.38 -2.31
N ASP A 675 -8.29 20.78 -1.24
CA ASP A 675 -8.28 21.38 0.11
C ASP A 675 -6.86 21.63 0.62
N TYR A 676 -5.94 20.70 0.34
CA TYR A 676 -4.57 20.71 0.84
C TYR A 676 -3.55 20.33 -0.24
N ILE A 677 -2.47 21.11 -0.34
CA ILE A 677 -1.25 20.72 -1.05
C ILE A 677 -0.13 20.52 -0.03
N VAL A 678 0.31 19.27 0.14
CA VAL A 678 1.33 18.89 1.12
C VAL A 678 2.72 18.85 0.48
N VAL A 679 3.53 19.87 0.77
CA VAL A 679 4.86 20.06 0.19
C VAL A 679 5.91 19.24 0.96
N CYS A 680 6.19 18.05 0.43
CA CYS A 680 7.22 17.13 0.94
C CYS A 680 8.60 17.27 0.25
N SER A 681 8.77 18.27 -0.63
CA SER A 681 10.02 18.51 -1.37
C SER A 681 11.05 19.30 -0.54
N LYS A 682 12.32 19.24 -0.94
CA LYS A 682 13.43 20.01 -0.35
C LYS A 682 13.23 21.52 -0.53
N ALA A 683 13.60 22.32 0.48
CA ALA A 683 13.55 23.79 0.40
C ALA A 683 14.68 24.37 -0.49
N ILE A 684 14.48 24.33 -1.80
CA ILE A 684 15.37 24.90 -2.82
C ILE A 684 14.70 26.15 -3.43
N PRO A 685 15.25 27.37 -3.26
CA PRO A 685 14.57 28.59 -3.69
C PRO A 685 14.14 28.67 -5.16
N ASN A 686 13.04 29.36 -5.41
CA ASN A 686 12.44 29.63 -6.73
C ASN A 686 11.97 28.40 -7.52
N THR A 687 11.83 27.24 -6.87
CA THR A 687 11.39 25.98 -7.49
C THR A 687 9.90 25.69 -7.22
N VAL A 688 9.59 25.21 -6.01
CA VAL A 688 8.31 24.55 -5.68
C VAL A 688 7.06 25.40 -5.93
N PRO A 689 7.00 26.71 -5.60
CA PRO A 689 5.78 27.50 -5.85
C PRO A 689 5.34 27.46 -7.32
N LYS A 690 6.30 27.46 -8.27
CA LYS A 690 6.02 27.37 -9.71
C LYS A 690 5.50 25.99 -10.12
N TRP A 691 5.88 24.93 -9.41
CA TRP A 691 5.46 23.55 -9.71
C TRP A 691 4.05 23.24 -9.23
N ILE A 692 3.61 23.83 -8.11
CA ILE A 692 2.28 23.59 -7.54
C ILE A 692 1.19 24.55 -8.05
N ALA A 693 1.58 25.65 -8.73
CA ALA A 693 0.68 26.75 -9.08
C ALA A 693 -0.58 26.33 -9.86
N SER A 694 -0.50 25.32 -10.73
CA SER A 694 -1.66 24.81 -11.48
C SER A 694 -2.69 24.04 -10.65
N ALA A 695 -2.34 23.61 -9.44
CA ALA A 695 -3.24 22.91 -8.50
C ALA A 695 -3.68 23.78 -7.31
N VAL A 696 -3.12 24.99 -7.14
CA VAL A 696 -3.55 25.90 -6.07
C VAL A 696 -4.80 26.66 -6.49
N THR A 697 -5.95 26.37 -5.88
CA THR A 697 -7.16 27.18 -6.03
C THR A 697 -7.06 28.41 -5.11
N PRO A 698 -7.07 29.65 -5.63
CA PRO A 698 -6.91 30.86 -4.82
C PRO A 698 -7.93 30.98 -3.69
N GLY A 699 -7.48 31.30 -2.47
CA GLY A 699 -8.35 31.47 -1.30
C GLY A 699 -8.93 30.19 -0.69
N HIS A 700 -8.83 29.05 -1.36
CA HIS A 700 -9.32 27.74 -0.89
C HIS A 700 -8.17 26.82 -0.45
N THR A 701 -7.27 26.45 -1.38
CA THR A 701 -6.24 25.44 -1.14
C THR A 701 -5.26 25.85 -0.03
N ALA A 702 -5.18 25.08 1.04
CA ALA A 702 -4.19 25.28 2.10
C ALA A 702 -2.84 24.63 1.73
N ILE A 703 -1.77 25.42 1.79
CA ILE A 703 -0.41 25.00 1.42
C ILE A 703 0.34 24.56 2.67
N VAL A 704 0.60 23.26 2.80
CA VAL A 704 1.25 22.66 3.98
C VAL A 704 2.73 22.45 3.72
N LEU A 705 3.60 23.04 4.55
CA LEU A 705 5.05 23.10 4.31
C LEU A 705 5.82 22.19 5.28
N LEU A 706 6.19 20.99 4.84
CA LEU A 706 6.94 19.99 5.62
C LEU A 706 8.47 20.13 5.44
N GLN A 707 8.96 21.33 5.12
CA GLN A 707 10.35 21.58 4.72
C GLN A 707 11.24 22.06 5.89
N ASN A 708 12.56 21.84 5.78
CA ASN A 708 13.52 22.26 6.81
C ASN A 708 13.97 23.72 6.62
N GLY A 709 14.47 24.31 7.71
CA GLY A 709 14.97 25.69 7.73
C GLY A 709 13.93 26.69 8.22
N ILE A 710 14.19 27.98 7.96
CA ILE A 710 13.37 29.12 8.40
C ILE A 710 13.21 30.16 7.29
N GLY A 711 12.09 30.90 7.30
CA GLY A 711 11.75 31.81 6.21
C GLY A 711 11.51 31.07 4.89
N ILE A 712 11.00 29.85 4.96
CA ILE A 712 10.59 29.06 3.78
C ILE A 712 9.21 29.50 3.28
N GLU A 713 8.41 30.04 4.18
CA GLU A 713 7.02 30.40 4.01
C GLU A 713 6.84 31.62 3.10
N ASP A 714 7.82 32.53 3.05
CA ASP A 714 7.74 33.78 2.29
C ASP A 714 7.70 33.59 0.77
N GLU A 715 8.33 32.54 0.22
CA GLU A 715 8.23 32.24 -1.22
C GLU A 715 6.79 31.83 -1.60
N TYR A 716 6.10 31.07 -0.75
CA TYR A 716 4.71 30.68 -0.97
C TYR A 716 3.75 31.84 -0.69
N ARG A 717 3.99 32.64 0.36
CA ARG A 717 3.21 33.84 0.69
C ARG A 717 3.28 34.92 -0.39
N THR A 718 4.39 34.99 -1.13
CA THR A 718 4.55 35.89 -2.28
C THR A 718 3.87 35.35 -3.53
N ALA A 719 3.87 34.02 -3.75
CA ALA A 719 3.24 33.39 -4.90
C ALA A 719 1.71 33.23 -4.77
N PHE A 720 1.22 33.00 -3.55
CA PHE A 720 -0.18 32.64 -3.25
C PHE A 720 -0.72 33.49 -2.09
N PRO A 721 -0.82 34.83 -2.24
CA PRO A 721 -1.08 35.75 -1.13
C PRO A 721 -2.47 35.62 -0.49
N SER A 722 -3.42 34.95 -1.12
CA SER A 722 -4.77 34.69 -0.59
C SER A 722 -4.93 33.31 0.05
N ASN A 723 -3.95 32.40 -0.08
CA ASN A 723 -4.08 31.01 0.35
C ASN A 723 -3.61 30.79 1.80
N PRO A 724 -4.29 29.94 2.60
CA PRO A 724 -3.81 29.55 3.92
C PRO A 724 -2.46 28.85 3.82
N ILE A 725 -1.48 29.24 4.64
CA ILE A 725 -0.19 28.54 4.76
C ILE A 725 -0.12 27.84 6.11
N ILE A 726 0.18 26.55 6.09
CA ILE A 726 0.35 25.71 7.28
C ILE A 726 1.82 25.34 7.37
N SER A 727 2.55 26.02 8.26
CA SER A 727 3.97 25.75 8.48
C SER A 727 4.12 24.54 9.41
N THR A 728 4.93 23.55 9.00
CA THR A 728 5.10 22.30 9.75
C THR A 728 6.58 22.05 10.08
N VAL A 729 6.84 21.66 11.33
CA VAL A 729 8.17 21.31 11.83
C VAL A 729 8.20 19.81 12.14
N LEU A 730 8.79 19.06 11.22
CA LEU A 730 8.74 17.59 11.16
C LEU A 730 9.86 16.93 11.99
N TYR A 731 9.52 16.11 12.98
CA TYR A 731 10.45 15.21 13.68
C TYR A 731 10.22 13.78 13.19
N PHE A 732 10.87 13.44 12.08
CA PHE A 732 10.69 12.18 11.36
C PHE A 732 12.05 11.70 10.83
N PRO A 733 12.73 10.77 11.52
CA PRO A 733 14.04 10.26 11.13
C PRO A 733 13.85 9.20 10.04
N ALA A 734 13.65 9.67 8.80
CA ALA A 734 13.54 8.83 7.62
C ALA A 734 14.75 8.94 6.71
N THR A 735 15.28 7.80 6.29
CA THR A 735 16.45 7.65 5.41
C THR A 735 16.06 6.77 4.22
N GLN A 736 16.17 7.31 3.01
CA GLN A 736 15.92 6.53 1.79
C GLN A 736 17.22 5.92 1.27
N ARG A 737 17.45 4.64 1.58
CA ARG A 737 18.58 3.84 1.08
C ARG A 737 18.09 2.38 0.91
N PRO A 738 18.12 1.79 -0.30
CA PRO A 738 18.28 2.40 -1.63
C PRO A 738 17.01 3.17 -2.09
N VAL A 739 16.97 3.59 -3.36
CA VAL A 739 15.81 4.25 -3.97
C VAL A 739 14.55 3.38 -3.83
N GLY A 740 13.46 3.97 -3.37
CA GLY A 740 12.19 3.29 -3.12
C GLY A 740 12.08 2.60 -1.75
N VAL A 741 13.19 2.40 -1.03
CA VAL A 741 13.20 1.82 0.32
C VAL A 741 13.35 2.97 1.33
N ILE A 742 12.33 3.21 2.14
CA ILE A 742 12.38 4.18 3.24
C ILE A 742 12.56 3.41 4.55
N THR A 743 13.66 3.67 5.25
CA THR A 743 13.85 3.27 6.65
C THR A 743 13.42 4.44 7.52
N HIS A 744 12.50 4.20 8.45
CA HIS A 744 11.94 5.20 9.37
C HIS A 744 12.15 4.72 10.82
N GLY A 745 12.77 5.57 11.65
CA GLY A 745 12.98 5.28 13.07
C GLY A 745 11.78 5.64 13.95
N GLU A 746 11.78 5.15 15.20
CA GLU A 746 10.65 5.11 16.14
C GLU A 746 9.91 6.43 16.44
N ILE A 747 10.47 7.59 16.08
CA ILE A 747 9.85 8.90 16.31
C ILE A 747 9.10 9.35 15.06
N GLU A 748 7.82 9.61 15.22
CA GLU A 748 6.97 10.28 14.23
C GLU A 748 6.25 11.40 14.99
N ARG A 749 6.47 12.66 14.57
CA ARG A 749 5.77 13.83 15.11
C ARG A 749 5.80 15.02 14.16
N LEU A 750 4.64 15.62 13.94
CA LEU A 750 4.46 16.85 13.18
C LEU A 750 4.02 17.98 14.12
N GLU A 751 4.83 19.02 14.25
CA GLU A 751 4.47 20.24 14.97
C GLU A 751 3.90 21.23 13.94
N ILE A 752 2.65 21.64 14.07
CA ILE A 752 1.86 22.29 13.00
C ILE A 752 1.35 23.65 13.49
N GLY A 753 1.33 24.66 12.63
CA GLY A 753 0.64 25.93 12.91
C GLY A 753 0.32 26.72 11.65
N ALA A 754 -0.65 27.64 11.76
CA ALA A 754 -0.91 28.61 10.70
C ALA A 754 0.28 29.58 10.57
N PHE A 755 0.50 30.11 9.36
CA PHE A 755 1.53 31.12 9.09
C PHE A 755 0.94 32.34 8.35
N PRO A 756 1.16 33.58 8.84
CA PRO A 756 1.74 33.92 10.15
C PRO A 756 0.87 33.41 11.31
N SER A 757 1.37 33.46 12.55
CA SER A 757 0.65 33.06 13.77
C SER A 757 -0.58 33.94 14.09
N SER A 758 -0.77 35.03 13.36
CA SER A 758 -1.98 35.87 13.36
C SER A 758 -3.01 35.47 12.29
N ALA A 759 -2.75 34.45 11.46
CA ALA A 759 -3.68 33.96 10.45
C ALA A 759 -4.72 32.99 11.06
N PRO A 760 -5.91 32.83 10.45
CA PRO A 760 -6.91 31.86 10.91
C PRO A 760 -6.37 30.43 10.91
N ASP A 761 -6.43 29.76 12.06
CA ASP A 761 -5.88 28.42 12.26
C ASP A 761 -6.86 27.29 11.90
N THR A 762 -8.00 27.60 11.27
CA THR A 762 -9.06 26.65 10.90
C THR A 762 -8.54 25.47 10.07
N HIS A 763 -7.81 25.76 8.99
CA HIS A 763 -7.19 24.75 8.13
C HIS A 763 -6.08 23.97 8.86
N ALA A 764 -5.34 24.61 9.76
CA ALA A 764 -4.29 23.94 10.56
C ALA A 764 -4.89 22.98 11.59
N LYS A 765 -5.99 23.37 12.25
CA LYS A 765 -6.79 22.52 13.15
C LYS A 765 -7.36 21.31 12.42
N ALA A 766 -8.02 21.53 11.28
CA ALA A 766 -8.60 20.46 10.48
C ALA A 766 -7.53 19.48 9.97
N PHE A 767 -6.40 19.99 9.47
CA PHE A 767 -5.28 19.15 9.02
C PHE A 767 -4.63 18.34 10.16
N ALA A 768 -4.42 18.95 11.34
CA ALA A 768 -3.90 18.25 12.51
C ALA A 768 -4.87 17.16 13.02
N ALA A 769 -6.18 17.44 13.01
CA ALA A 769 -7.21 16.46 13.37
C ALA A 769 -7.24 15.28 12.37
N LEU A 770 -7.16 15.55 11.07
CA LEU A 770 -7.11 14.54 10.01
C LEU A 770 -5.88 13.62 10.13
N LEU A 771 -4.70 14.19 10.41
CA LEU A 771 -3.49 13.41 10.69
C LEU A 771 -3.62 12.55 11.95
N THR A 772 -4.20 13.10 13.02
CA THR A 772 -4.44 12.38 14.28
C THR A 772 -5.41 11.21 14.08
N ALA A 773 -6.48 11.41 13.32
CA ALA A 773 -7.45 10.37 12.96
C ALA A 773 -6.83 9.27 12.07
N ALA A 774 -5.85 9.63 11.22
CA ALA A 774 -5.05 8.67 10.44
C ALA A 774 -4.00 7.91 11.27
N GLY A 775 -3.81 8.27 12.56
CA GLY A 775 -2.87 7.62 13.48
C GLY A 775 -1.47 8.24 13.53
N ALA A 776 -1.29 9.47 13.01
CA ALA A 776 -0.04 10.22 13.07
C ALA A 776 -0.04 11.24 14.24
N THR A 777 1.14 11.57 14.76
CA THR A 777 1.33 12.40 15.95
C THR A 777 1.40 13.88 15.57
N ALA A 778 0.24 14.48 15.29
CA ALA A 778 0.12 15.91 15.03
C ALA A 778 -0.07 16.72 16.32
N VAL A 779 0.71 17.79 16.49
CA VAL A 779 0.60 18.74 17.62
C VAL A 779 0.44 20.14 17.06
N LEU A 780 -0.68 20.80 17.38
CA LEU A 780 -0.97 22.16 16.94
C LEU A 780 -0.35 23.20 17.88
N HIS A 781 0.25 24.24 17.30
CA HIS A 781 0.84 25.38 18.00
C HIS A 781 0.22 26.68 17.49
N GLN A 782 -0.05 27.62 18.40
CA GLN A 782 -0.48 28.99 18.04
C GLN A 782 0.63 29.72 17.26
N ASP A 783 1.89 29.53 17.65
CA ASP A 783 3.04 29.98 16.89
C ASP A 783 4.07 28.85 16.71
N VAL A 784 4.07 28.25 15.53
CA VAL A 784 5.00 27.18 15.15
C VAL A 784 6.41 27.70 14.83
N GLN A 785 6.63 29.02 14.65
CA GLN A 785 7.97 29.59 14.44
C GLN A 785 8.86 29.43 15.66
N GLN A 786 8.30 29.48 16.88
CA GLN A 786 8.99 29.14 18.12
C GLN A 786 9.60 27.72 18.07
N ILE A 787 8.84 26.76 17.53
CA ILE A 787 9.30 25.38 17.33
C ILE A 787 10.29 25.29 16.16
N ARG A 788 10.10 26.10 15.11
CA ARG A 788 11.01 26.18 13.95
C ARG A 788 12.39 26.70 14.34
N TRP A 789 12.50 27.75 15.16
CA TRP A 789 13.77 28.21 15.75
C TRP A 789 14.41 27.12 16.62
N THR A 790 13.61 26.45 17.46
CA THR A 790 14.09 25.36 18.33
C THR A 790 14.68 24.20 17.52
N LYS A 791 14.08 23.82 16.38
CA LYS A 791 14.66 22.81 15.47
C LYS A 791 15.82 23.36 14.63
N LEU A 792 15.79 24.64 14.26
CA LEU A 792 16.87 25.30 13.52
C LEU A 792 18.20 25.21 14.27
N LEU A 793 18.17 25.28 15.61
CA LEU A 793 19.32 25.07 16.49
C LEU A 793 20.12 23.80 16.14
N ILE A 794 19.41 22.69 15.86
CA ILE A 794 19.98 21.40 15.47
C ILE A 794 20.36 21.44 13.98
N ASN A 795 19.45 21.90 13.12
CA ASN A 795 19.62 21.86 11.67
C ASN A 795 20.80 22.71 11.17
N ALA A 796 20.99 23.91 11.71
CA ALA A 796 22.03 24.86 11.25
C ALA A 796 23.39 24.66 11.94
N SER A 797 23.46 23.83 12.98
CA SER A 797 24.72 23.34 13.56
C SER A 797 25.13 22.01 12.91
N TRP A 798 24.44 20.91 13.24
CA TRP A 798 24.85 19.56 12.86
C TRP A 798 24.79 19.30 11.35
N ASN A 799 23.72 19.68 10.66
CA ASN A 799 23.56 19.31 9.25
C ASN A 799 24.68 19.85 8.35
N PRO A 800 25.04 21.15 8.38
CA PRO A 800 26.13 21.66 7.54
C PRO A 800 27.50 21.19 7.99
N ILE A 801 27.77 21.06 9.30
CA ILE A 801 29.08 20.59 9.79
C ILE A 801 29.32 19.14 9.34
N CYS A 802 28.35 18.25 9.56
CA CYS A 802 28.43 16.85 9.11
C CYS A 802 28.49 16.75 7.58
N ALA A 803 27.72 17.55 6.85
CA ALA A 803 27.74 17.60 5.39
C ALA A 803 29.10 18.04 4.81
N LEU A 804 29.77 19.01 5.44
CA LEU A 804 31.09 19.51 5.05
C LEU A 804 32.22 18.53 5.42
N ALA A 805 32.18 17.95 6.62
CA ALA A 805 33.13 16.94 7.07
C ALA A 805 32.94 15.57 6.38
N ARG A 806 31.75 15.33 5.81
CA ARG A 806 31.27 14.06 5.24
C ARG A 806 31.21 12.91 6.27
N SER A 807 31.10 13.25 7.56
CA SER A 807 31.14 12.34 8.71
C SER A 807 29.95 12.58 9.67
N LYS A 808 29.77 11.70 10.66
CA LYS A 808 28.66 11.75 11.62
C LYS A 808 28.91 12.76 12.74
N ASP A 809 27.85 13.11 13.47
CA ASP A 809 27.93 14.02 14.63
C ASP A 809 28.95 13.56 15.70
N THR A 810 29.03 12.26 15.96
CA THR A 810 30.02 11.65 16.86
C THR A 810 31.46 11.76 16.35
N ASP A 811 31.65 11.64 15.03
CA ASP A 811 32.97 11.70 14.39
C ASP A 811 33.50 13.13 14.42
N VAL A 812 32.60 14.11 14.24
CA VAL A 812 32.89 15.54 14.41
C VAL A 812 33.33 15.84 15.84
N LEU A 813 32.60 15.35 16.85
CA LEU A 813 32.99 15.53 18.27
C LEU A 813 34.31 14.83 18.61
N ALA A 814 34.57 13.66 18.04
CA ALA A 814 35.82 12.93 18.26
C ALA A 814 37.05 13.55 17.54
N SER A 815 36.85 14.50 16.62
CA SER A 815 37.92 15.05 15.77
C SER A 815 38.86 16.04 16.47
N SER A 816 38.40 16.72 17.53
CA SER A 816 39.20 17.70 18.29
C SER A 816 38.61 17.97 19.67
N SER A 817 39.45 18.29 20.67
CA SER A 817 39.01 18.80 21.99
C SER A 817 38.13 20.05 21.88
N ASP A 818 38.27 20.81 20.80
CA ASP A 818 37.61 22.10 20.63
C ASP A 818 36.26 21.96 19.90
N ALA A 819 35.97 20.80 19.30
CA ALA A 819 34.81 20.57 18.43
C ALA A 819 33.48 20.90 19.13
N ASP A 820 33.36 20.50 20.39
CA ASP A 820 32.28 20.86 21.29
C ASP A 820 32.01 22.37 21.34
N SER A 821 33.05 23.17 21.61
CA SER A 821 32.93 24.63 21.74
C SER A 821 32.56 25.32 20.43
N VAL A 822 32.97 24.73 19.28
CA VAL A 822 32.63 25.24 17.95
C VAL A 822 31.15 24.98 17.64
N VAL A 823 30.65 23.78 17.92
CA VAL A 823 29.22 23.43 17.75
C VAL A 823 28.34 24.25 18.68
N GLU A 824 28.72 24.36 19.96
CA GLU A 824 28.02 25.16 20.96
C GLU A 824 27.92 26.63 20.53
N ALA A 825 29.01 27.21 20.05
CA ALA A 825 29.01 28.60 19.59
C ALA A 825 28.14 28.84 18.34
N VAL A 826 28.00 27.86 17.44
CA VAL A 826 27.01 27.94 16.34
C VAL A 826 25.58 27.90 16.88
N MET A 827 25.30 27.04 17.87
CA MET A 827 23.99 27.02 18.54
C MET A 827 23.68 28.33 19.26
N LEU A 828 24.67 28.96 19.89
CA LEU A 828 24.52 30.27 20.54
C LEU A 828 24.25 31.41 19.53
N GLU A 829 24.90 31.42 18.38
CA GLU A 829 24.60 32.39 17.29
C GLU A 829 23.15 32.25 16.78
N ILE A 830 22.61 31.02 16.69
CA ILE A 830 21.21 30.78 16.32
C ILE A 830 20.26 31.28 17.42
N ARG A 831 20.61 31.05 18.69
CA ARG A 831 19.83 31.51 19.86
C ARG A 831 19.76 33.04 19.97
N GLU A 832 20.88 33.73 19.79
CA GLU A 832 20.91 35.20 19.79
C GLU A 832 20.07 35.78 18.64
N LEU A 833 20.09 35.12 17.48
CA LEU A 833 19.26 35.50 16.34
C LEU A 833 17.76 35.27 16.60
N ALA A 834 17.38 34.13 17.21
CA ALA A 834 16.00 33.84 17.57
C ALA A 834 15.44 34.91 18.54
N ALA A 835 16.21 35.27 19.56
CA ALA A 835 15.86 36.31 20.53
C ALA A 835 15.68 37.69 19.86
N ALA A 836 16.52 38.03 18.88
CA ALA A 836 16.37 39.26 18.09
C ALA A 836 15.09 39.30 17.22
N TYR A 837 14.43 38.16 17.01
CA TYR A 837 13.12 38.02 16.37
C TYR A 837 11.97 37.77 17.36
N GLY A 838 12.22 37.73 18.66
CA GLY A 838 11.19 37.59 19.71
C GLY A 838 10.93 36.16 20.20
N TYR A 839 11.76 35.19 19.81
CA TYR A 839 11.59 33.77 20.15
C TYR A 839 12.64 33.32 21.16
N ASP A 840 12.23 32.61 22.22
CA ASP A 840 13.16 32.15 23.26
C ASP A 840 13.70 30.75 22.96
N VAL A 841 14.99 30.65 22.72
CA VAL A 841 15.72 29.38 22.73
C VAL A 841 16.56 29.36 24.01
N THR A 842 16.15 28.57 25.00
CA THR A 842 16.81 28.56 26.31
C THR A 842 18.25 28.04 26.20
N LEU A 843 19.13 28.53 27.09
CA LEU A 843 20.50 28.02 27.19
C LEU A 843 20.51 26.52 27.56
N GLU A 844 19.56 26.08 28.37
CA GLU A 844 19.34 24.67 28.70
C GLU A 844 19.09 23.82 27.46
N ARG A 845 18.34 24.33 26.46
CA ARG A 845 18.11 23.60 25.22
C ARG A 845 19.37 23.45 24.36
N VAL A 846 20.27 24.45 24.38
CA VAL A 846 21.60 24.35 23.76
C VAL A 846 22.41 23.22 24.41
N GLN A 847 22.51 23.23 25.75
CA GLN A 847 23.23 22.19 26.49
C GLN A 847 22.61 20.80 26.31
N PHE A 848 21.28 20.71 26.22
CA PHE A 848 20.57 19.46 25.99
C PHE A 848 20.88 18.84 24.62
N GLU A 849 20.83 19.61 23.52
CA GLU A 849 21.09 19.04 22.18
C GLU A 849 22.58 18.68 21.98
N LEU A 850 23.51 19.46 22.54
CA LEU A 850 24.93 19.11 22.56
C LEU A 850 25.21 17.88 23.44
N GLY A 851 24.60 17.83 24.64
CA GLY A 851 24.67 16.68 25.55
C GLY A 851 24.13 15.39 24.93
N ARG A 852 23.04 15.46 24.16
CA ARG A 852 22.52 14.34 23.37
C ARG A 852 23.52 13.81 22.34
N ALA A 853 24.28 14.69 21.69
CA ALA A 853 25.33 14.27 20.76
C ALA A 853 26.52 13.63 21.48
N ARG A 854 27.01 14.25 22.58
CA ARG A 854 28.04 13.66 23.45
C ARG A 854 27.68 12.26 23.93
N ALA A 855 26.42 12.04 24.34
CA ALA A 855 25.94 10.74 24.81
C ALA A 855 26.00 9.62 23.76
N ARG A 856 26.01 9.96 22.45
CA ARG A 856 26.18 8.99 21.35
C ARG A 856 27.63 8.59 21.09
N VAL A 857 28.61 9.42 21.49
CA VAL A 857 30.04 9.18 21.25
C VAL A 857 30.53 7.85 21.88
N PRO A 858 30.35 7.56 23.18
CA PRO A 858 30.81 6.30 23.77
C PRO A 858 30.02 5.07 23.29
N LEU A 859 28.85 5.28 22.66
CA LEU A 859 28.01 4.23 22.07
C LEU A 859 28.36 3.96 20.59
N ASN A 860 29.26 4.76 19.99
CA ASN A 860 29.55 4.76 18.55
C ASN A 860 28.29 4.89 17.67
N SER A 861 27.23 5.53 18.19
CA SER A 861 25.89 5.50 17.62
C SER A 861 25.54 6.80 16.88
N GLY A 862 26.48 7.30 16.06
CA GLY A 862 26.38 8.60 15.40
C GLY A 862 25.24 8.70 14.39
N ILE A 863 24.64 9.89 14.33
CA ILE A 863 23.54 10.25 13.42
C ILE A 863 24.12 10.82 12.12
N GLU A 864 23.48 10.48 10.99
CA GLU A 864 23.73 11.08 9.68
C GLU A 864 22.62 12.11 9.36
N PRO A 865 22.87 13.42 9.51
CA PRO A 865 21.82 14.42 9.29
C PRO A 865 21.44 14.55 7.81
N SER A 866 20.26 15.10 7.51
CA SER A 866 19.69 15.09 6.15
C SER A 866 20.62 15.65 5.06
N MET A 867 21.32 16.75 5.32
CA MET A 867 22.27 17.34 4.37
C MET A 867 23.48 16.43 4.09
N LEU A 868 23.94 15.61 5.06
CA LEU A 868 24.99 14.63 4.82
C LEU A 868 24.49 13.52 3.88
N GLN A 869 23.26 13.04 4.08
CA GLN A 869 22.66 12.03 3.21
C GLN A 869 22.51 12.55 1.76
N ASP A 870 22.14 13.82 1.60
CA ASP A 870 22.09 14.50 0.30
C ASP A 870 23.50 14.64 -0.34
N VAL A 871 24.53 15.06 0.42
CA VAL A 871 25.93 15.13 -0.04
C VAL A 871 26.50 13.76 -0.43
N GLN A 872 26.12 12.69 0.28
CA GLN A 872 26.53 11.32 -0.05
C GLN A 872 25.81 10.79 -1.30
N THR A 873 24.59 11.24 -1.57
CA THR A 873 23.78 10.82 -2.74
C THR A 873 23.89 11.76 -3.94
N GLY A 874 24.76 12.77 -3.87
CA GLY A 874 24.99 13.73 -4.96
C GLY A 874 23.83 14.70 -5.20
N ARG A 875 22.99 14.95 -4.20
CA ARG A 875 21.80 15.81 -4.30
C ARG A 875 22.07 17.24 -3.80
N ARG A 876 21.27 18.20 -4.26
CA ARG A 876 21.21 19.57 -3.73
C ARG A 876 20.83 19.57 -2.24
N ILE A 877 21.34 20.55 -1.49
CA ILE A 877 21.14 20.68 -0.04
C ILE A 877 20.33 21.93 0.30
N GLU A 878 19.61 21.90 1.43
CA GLU A 878 18.71 22.97 1.91
C GLU A 878 19.47 24.18 2.50
N VAL A 879 20.63 24.54 1.92
CA VAL A 879 21.58 25.54 2.43
C VAL A 879 20.97 26.93 2.56
N GLU A 880 20.06 27.32 1.67
CA GLU A 880 19.41 28.63 1.73
C GLU A 880 18.41 28.72 2.88
N ALA A 881 17.59 27.69 3.10
CA ALA A 881 16.61 27.66 4.18
C ALA A 881 17.26 27.45 5.56
N ILE A 882 18.34 26.66 5.63
CA ILE A 882 19.01 26.30 6.90
C ILE A 882 20.10 27.31 7.30
N LEU A 883 20.77 27.98 6.36
CA LEU A 883 21.87 28.92 6.66
C LEU A 883 21.72 30.29 5.98
N GLY A 884 21.31 30.33 4.71
CA GLY A 884 21.20 31.59 3.95
C GLY A 884 20.20 32.57 4.55
N ASN A 885 19.00 32.09 4.89
CA ASN A 885 17.96 32.90 5.53
C ASN A 885 18.39 33.39 6.91
N PRO A 886 18.89 32.55 7.84
CA PRO A 886 19.49 33.03 9.10
C PRO A 886 20.58 34.10 8.92
N VAL A 887 21.50 33.94 7.96
CA VAL A 887 22.55 34.93 7.68
C VAL A 887 21.98 36.25 7.13
N ARG A 888 20.92 36.19 6.31
CA ARG A 888 20.18 37.39 5.85
C ARG A 888 19.45 38.10 7.00
N MET A 889 18.75 37.33 7.83
CA MET A 889 18.01 37.81 9.01
C MET A 889 18.93 38.46 10.06
N ALA A 890 20.09 37.85 10.32
CA ALA A 890 21.08 38.39 11.26
C ALA A 890 21.63 39.74 10.78
N LYS A 891 21.96 39.86 9.49
CA LYS A 891 22.39 41.13 8.89
C LYS A 891 21.31 42.21 8.97
N ALA A 892 20.03 41.85 8.79
CA ALA A 892 18.91 42.77 8.93
C ALA A 892 18.67 43.24 10.38
N LYS A 893 19.06 42.45 11.39
CA LYS A 893 18.96 42.78 12.82
C LYS A 893 20.26 43.34 13.44
N GLY A 894 21.37 43.33 12.72
CA GLY A 894 22.70 43.65 13.26
C GLY A 894 23.27 42.59 14.21
N VAL A 895 22.72 41.38 14.22
CA VAL A 895 23.21 40.26 15.05
C VAL A 895 24.49 39.69 14.46
N ARG A 896 25.51 39.49 15.29
CA ARG A 896 26.79 38.91 14.88
C ARG A 896 26.70 37.39 14.80
N CYS A 897 27.02 36.82 13.65
CA CYS A 897 26.84 35.39 13.35
C CYS A 897 27.99 34.86 12.48
N ASP A 898 29.23 35.02 12.97
CA ASP A 898 30.44 34.78 12.17
C ASP A 898 30.58 33.31 11.74
N ARG A 899 30.18 32.36 12.60
CA ARG A 899 30.28 30.92 12.31
C ARG A 899 29.15 30.46 11.38
N LEU A 900 27.93 30.96 11.56
CA LEU A 900 26.85 30.76 10.61
C LEU A 900 27.20 31.33 9.22
N GLN A 901 27.88 32.48 9.15
CA GLN A 901 28.37 33.04 7.90
C GLN A 901 29.46 32.19 7.24
N LEU A 902 30.42 31.66 8.01
CA LEU A 902 31.43 30.74 7.51
C LEU A 902 30.80 29.43 6.98
N LEU A 903 29.92 28.81 7.77
CA LEU A 903 29.20 27.61 7.37
C LEU A 903 28.33 27.85 6.12
N TYR A 904 27.66 29.01 6.02
CA TYR A 904 26.90 29.38 4.83
C TYR A 904 27.77 29.42 3.57
N VAL A 905 28.92 30.12 3.61
CA VAL A 905 29.82 30.21 2.45
C VAL A 905 30.36 28.85 2.04
N LEU A 906 30.79 28.02 3.00
CA LEU A 906 31.32 26.68 2.73
C LEU A 906 30.24 25.73 2.19
N ALA A 907 29.09 25.65 2.85
CA ALA A 907 27.97 24.80 2.43
C ALA A 907 27.38 25.27 1.09
N LYS A 908 27.39 26.59 0.80
CA LYS A 908 26.91 27.12 -0.49
C LYS A 908 27.86 26.76 -1.62
N THR A 909 29.17 26.82 -1.38
CA THR A 909 30.18 26.30 -2.33
C THR A 909 29.97 24.81 -2.60
N LEU A 910 29.66 24.00 -1.58
CA LEU A 910 29.37 22.57 -1.74
C LEU A 910 28.07 22.33 -2.55
N ASP A 911 26.98 23.02 -2.22
CA ASP A 911 25.70 22.96 -2.96
C ASP A 911 25.85 23.33 -4.43
N LEU A 912 26.67 24.34 -4.75
CA LEU A 912 26.95 24.76 -6.12
C LEU A 912 27.80 23.73 -6.90
N HIS A 913 28.68 22.98 -6.24
CA HIS A 913 29.37 21.86 -6.90
C HIS A 913 28.43 20.68 -7.15
N LEU A 914 27.60 20.33 -6.16
CA LEU A 914 26.57 19.29 -6.30
C LEU A 914 25.57 19.63 -7.42
N GLY A 915 25.15 20.89 -7.53
CA GLY A 915 24.33 21.37 -8.65
C GLY A 915 24.98 21.23 -10.01
N LYS A 916 26.27 21.62 -10.14
CA LYS A 916 27.01 21.44 -11.40
C LYS A 916 27.20 19.97 -11.79
N SER A 917 27.27 19.06 -10.81
CA SER A 917 27.27 17.60 -11.05
C SER A 917 25.90 17.02 -11.42
N ILE A 918 24.83 17.81 -11.42
CA ILE A 918 23.46 17.42 -11.81
C ILE A 918 23.10 17.95 -13.21
N GLU A 919 23.82 18.97 -13.71
CA GLU A 919 23.62 19.63 -15.01
C GLU A 919 24.60 19.16 -16.10
N GLY A 920 25.52 18.22 -15.77
CA GLY A 920 26.43 17.55 -16.71
C GLY A 920 26.08 16.09 -16.98
#